data_AF-A0A255QX19-F1
#
_entry.id   AF-A0A255QX19-F1
#
_cell.length_a   1.000
_cell.length_b   1.000
_cell.length_c   1.000
_cell.angle_alpha   90.00
_cell.angle_beta   90.00
_cell.angle_gamma   90.00
#
_symmetry.space_group_name_H-M   'P 1'
#
loop_
_entity.id
_entity.type
_entity.pdbx_description
1 polymer ?
#
loop_
_entity_poly.entity_id
_entity_poly.type
_entity_poly.pdbx_seq_one_letter_code
_entity_poly.pdbx_strand_id
1 'polypeptide(L)'
;MGRLQFKQKRCYVAAIASAGVVVLSVGGCARSTYRRAADREAYCLIDSRQGDARWDIPNRPVEPERQSRMYLAAEKDCGPKPPDDHGAHRYMVQPDCKKLPYYQKIATRHDVENPIWLDYLPQSDSGEINLTQPLVIDLALLHSRDYQSQFEQVYLRALDLSINRFEFDTQWIGGGGLSYRADGEDLGNNRLLTVSDRLGFGRNLAGGGQFVTSVFNSLTWNFPGNTVQAGSAAIVSTFTQPLLRGAFRHVRLESLTQAERNLLYEVRDFAHFRREFYVGLTESYLGLLTQTQAIRNTENNVSNLRQNLAEHEFYEQLETVSQVQVDQVFQQYQNGRRSLLSAQQDLISQQDNLKFAIGLPAWVRFDIDESLLQPFELIDPNIENLQDDAQQLFIDLVQFLPPSQAPVETLKKQFKRYQELHQQTLVFLPEVEAELKRWQERLDQTDQSKFSEDDRLDYEQQKELAERIAGSLVDLRRDFESREAFDRDVLAKLGNYETNPPTDDEAEDQKSFEEILKGVDSLDDVSIEDILPNEKDNTAIVAWKAVSEAVGRKLREEIAEIYVAQTQIRLFLIDIEPFSIPSETAISFALQNRLDLMNSKALVMDRFRKVEVAADALESDLNFQGQVALGSDSDSNNPFKLDSANNQYQLGLQFDGPLNRRAERNDYRSTQIAYQAAIRNFIADKDSIANDVRRILRQLEFSRLSFQIARQQVFAATRQVDQAQIDLRQSRAADANLTIILLQALDGMLNAKNSLVQNWINYRVQKMRLFVALEMLYLDENGQWINEDTGLSDLLNYEVIDTEYFPLNVINKADSNSVDAHLAPSAADPVLGEEANREKPAELELIEAEVLLTPPAQSPAE
;
A
#
# COMPACT_ATOMS: atom_id res chain seq x y z
N MET A 1 -14.05 72.70 52.32
CA MET A 1 -14.74 71.77 51.39
C MET A 1 -13.81 71.02 50.43
N GLY A 2 -12.50 70.86 50.70
CA GLY A 2 -11.52 70.26 49.76
C GLY A 2 -10.95 68.87 50.10
N ARG A 3 -11.40 68.20 51.19
CA ARG A 3 -10.81 66.91 51.65
C ARG A 3 -11.67 65.67 51.42
N LEU A 4 -12.92 65.79 50.96
CA LEU A 4 -13.78 64.63 50.65
C LEU A 4 -13.70 64.15 49.19
N GLN A 5 -13.20 64.98 48.27
CA GLN A 5 -13.17 64.65 46.83
C GLN A 5 -11.98 63.76 46.41
N PHE A 6 -10.96 63.61 47.25
CA PHE A 6 -9.75 62.81 46.91
C PHE A 6 -9.83 61.33 47.33
N LYS A 7 -10.68 60.97 48.31
CA LYS A 7 -10.87 59.57 48.75
C LYS A 7 -11.82 58.79 47.83
N GLN A 8 -12.82 59.45 47.24
CA GLN A 8 -13.76 58.81 46.29
C GLN A 8 -13.11 58.42 44.95
N LYS A 9 -12.10 59.17 44.49
CA LYS A 9 -11.41 58.90 43.21
C LYS A 9 -10.51 57.65 43.24
N ARG A 10 -9.98 57.24 44.39
CA ARG A 10 -9.10 56.05 44.50
C ARG A 10 -9.88 54.72 44.54
N CYS A 11 -11.06 54.69 45.17
CA CYS A 11 -11.95 53.51 45.11
C CYS A 11 -12.54 53.30 43.71
N TYR A 12 -12.87 54.38 42.99
CA TYR A 12 -13.33 54.28 41.61
C TYR A 12 -12.23 53.79 40.66
N VAL A 13 -10.97 54.21 40.83
CA VAL A 13 -9.86 53.74 39.96
C VAL A 13 -9.51 52.27 40.23
N ALA A 14 -9.56 51.81 41.48
CA ALA A 14 -9.36 50.39 41.81
C ALA A 14 -10.54 49.51 41.34
N ALA A 15 -11.78 49.98 41.47
CA ALA A 15 -12.97 49.29 40.97
C ALA A 15 -13.07 49.29 39.44
N ILE A 16 -12.59 50.34 38.76
CA ILE A 16 -12.49 50.39 37.29
C ILE A 16 -11.33 49.51 36.80
N ALA A 17 -10.24 49.35 37.56
CA ALA A 17 -9.15 48.43 37.23
C ALA A 17 -9.54 46.95 37.43
N SER A 18 -10.26 46.61 38.51
CA SER A 18 -10.77 45.25 38.70
C SER A 18 -11.95 44.92 37.80
N ALA A 19 -12.85 45.87 37.52
CA ALA A 19 -13.86 45.72 36.48
C ALA A 19 -13.24 45.66 35.08
N GLY A 20 -12.13 46.36 34.81
CA GLY A 20 -11.39 46.28 33.55
C GLY A 20 -10.79 44.90 33.30
N VAL A 21 -10.27 44.23 34.34
CA VAL A 21 -9.73 42.86 34.25
C VAL A 21 -10.84 41.80 34.11
N VAL A 22 -12.00 42.02 34.75
CA VAL A 22 -13.18 41.16 34.58
C VAL A 22 -13.87 41.39 33.22
N VAL A 23 -13.85 42.61 32.67
CA VAL A 23 -14.42 42.92 31.35
C VAL A 23 -13.49 42.48 30.21
N LEU A 24 -12.16 42.52 30.40
CA LEU A 24 -11.19 41.97 29.45
C LEU A 24 -11.23 40.44 29.34
N SER A 25 -11.74 39.74 30.35
CA SER A 25 -11.87 38.27 30.36
C SER A 25 -13.20 37.75 29.80
N VAL A 26 -14.18 38.63 29.55
CA VAL A 26 -15.51 38.27 29.00
C VAL A 26 -15.61 38.57 27.48
N GLY A 27 -14.52 39.01 26.85
CA GLY A 27 -14.44 39.14 25.41
C GLY A 27 -14.43 37.78 24.70
N GLY A 28 -15.56 37.39 24.09
CA GLY A 28 -15.77 36.12 23.37
C GLY A 28 -14.92 35.87 22.11
N CYS A 29 -13.72 36.46 22.00
CA CYS A 29 -12.77 36.25 20.88
C CYS A 29 -11.38 35.73 21.33
N ALA A 30 -11.26 35.14 22.53
CA ALA A 30 -10.00 34.60 23.01
C ALA A 30 -9.61 33.23 22.39
N ARG A 31 -10.57 32.45 21.85
CA ARG A 31 -10.31 31.09 21.34
C ARG A 31 -9.31 31.06 20.19
N SER A 32 -9.50 31.92 19.19
CA SER A 32 -8.62 32.00 18.02
C SER A 32 -7.19 32.40 18.36
N THR A 33 -7.01 33.23 19.40
CA THR A 33 -5.68 33.61 19.87
C THR A 33 -4.97 32.45 20.55
N TYR A 34 -5.68 31.64 21.35
CA TYR A 34 -5.09 30.45 21.97
C TYR A 34 -4.72 29.39 20.93
N ARG A 35 -5.59 29.14 19.94
CA ARG A 35 -5.30 28.19 18.86
C ARG A 35 -4.07 28.60 18.05
N ARG A 36 -4.00 29.85 17.57
CA ARG A 36 -2.84 30.35 16.82
C ARG A 36 -1.54 30.34 17.64
N ALA A 37 -1.63 30.52 18.96
CA ALA A 37 -0.47 30.42 19.83
C ALA A 37 0.01 28.96 19.95
N ALA A 38 -0.92 28.02 20.16
CA ALA A 38 -0.63 26.59 20.18
C ALA A 38 -0.02 26.11 18.85
N ASP A 39 -0.62 26.51 17.72
CA ASP A 39 -0.12 26.19 16.38
C ASP A 39 1.32 26.63 16.18
N ARG A 40 1.64 27.91 16.49
CA ARG A 40 2.98 28.45 16.32
C ARG A 40 4.02 27.68 17.14
N GLU A 41 3.68 27.33 18.38
CA GLU A 41 4.57 26.60 19.26
C GLU A 41 4.75 25.15 18.79
N ALA A 42 3.65 24.46 18.44
CA ALA A 42 3.69 23.10 17.94
C ALA A 42 4.54 22.96 16.67
N TYR A 43 4.30 23.79 15.64
CA TYR A 43 5.09 23.72 14.40
C TYR A 43 6.57 24.06 14.64
N CYS A 44 6.88 25.06 15.46
CA CYS A 44 8.26 25.36 15.82
C CYS A 44 8.96 24.19 16.53
N LEU A 45 8.22 23.43 17.35
CA LEU A 45 8.74 22.24 18.02
C LEU A 45 8.98 21.10 17.02
N ILE A 46 8.06 20.87 16.08
CA ILE A 46 8.20 19.86 15.03
C ILE A 46 9.41 20.16 14.15
N ASP A 47 9.52 21.39 13.63
CA ASP A 47 10.65 21.85 12.80
C ASP A 47 11.99 21.68 13.54
N SER A 48 12.01 21.91 14.85
CA SER A 48 13.22 21.72 15.67
C SER A 48 13.71 20.27 15.77
N ARG A 49 12.92 19.28 15.33
CA ARG A 49 13.28 17.85 15.31
C ARG A 49 13.72 17.34 13.94
N GLN A 50 13.54 18.14 12.89
CA GLN A 50 13.90 17.81 11.50
C GLN A 50 15.39 18.12 11.24
N GLY A 51 16.27 17.38 11.92
CA GLY A 51 17.73 17.59 11.84
C GLY A 51 18.47 16.74 10.80
N ASP A 52 17.76 15.85 10.09
CA ASP A 52 18.31 14.87 9.16
C ASP A 52 17.31 14.65 8.02
N ALA A 53 17.79 14.58 6.78
CA ALA A 53 16.96 14.41 5.60
C ALA A 53 16.13 13.11 5.62
N ARG A 54 16.56 12.08 6.36
CA ARG A 54 15.85 10.80 6.45
C ARG A 54 14.50 10.88 7.16
N TRP A 55 14.26 11.89 7.99
CA TRP A 55 12.96 12.09 8.65
C TRP A 55 12.46 13.53 8.51
N ASP A 56 12.85 14.17 7.41
CA ASP A 56 12.28 15.45 7.01
C ASP A 56 10.82 15.26 6.59
N ILE A 57 9.96 16.17 7.03
CA ILE A 57 8.52 16.10 6.79
C ILE A 57 8.05 17.37 6.09
N PRO A 58 7.11 17.28 5.14
CA PRO A 58 6.67 18.44 4.39
C PRO A 58 6.01 19.46 5.31
N ASN A 59 6.27 20.74 5.06
CA ASN A 59 5.64 21.81 5.81
C ASN A 59 4.16 21.89 5.44
N ARG A 60 3.28 21.46 6.36
CA ARG A 60 1.83 21.48 6.18
C ARG A 60 1.10 21.86 7.46
N PRO A 61 -0.10 22.47 7.36
CA PRO A 61 -0.96 22.64 8.52
C PRO A 61 -1.51 21.29 9.00
N VAL A 62 -1.84 21.24 10.29
CA VAL A 62 -2.56 20.14 10.93
C VAL A 62 -3.97 20.04 10.39
N GLU A 63 -4.59 21.16 10.00
CA GLU A 63 -5.92 21.09 9.40
C GLU A 63 -5.85 20.65 7.93
N PRO A 64 -6.84 19.88 7.46
CA PRO A 64 -6.94 19.54 6.05
C PRO A 64 -6.94 20.77 5.15
N GLU A 65 -6.41 20.63 3.93
CA GLU A 65 -6.44 21.70 2.94
C GLU A 65 -7.85 22.02 2.46
N ARG A 66 -8.06 23.23 1.92
CA ARG A 66 -9.39 23.72 1.54
C ARG A 66 -10.14 22.84 0.55
N GLN A 67 -9.38 22.18 -0.32
CA GLN A 67 -9.90 21.31 -1.38
C GLN A 67 -10.29 19.94 -0.82
N SER A 68 -9.80 19.58 0.38
CA SER A 68 -10.08 18.30 1.00
C SER A 68 -11.57 18.15 1.33
N ARG A 69 -12.11 16.94 1.14
CA ARG A 69 -13.40 16.51 1.66
C ARG A 69 -13.55 16.70 3.17
N MET A 70 -12.43 16.59 3.91
CA MET A 70 -12.38 16.74 5.36
C MET A 70 -12.30 18.20 5.82
N TYR A 71 -12.21 19.16 4.89
CA TYR A 71 -12.04 20.56 5.24
C TYR A 71 -13.31 21.20 5.81
N LEU A 72 -13.15 21.91 6.92
CA LEU A 72 -14.24 22.63 7.58
C LEU A 72 -13.90 24.12 7.68
N ALA A 73 -14.27 24.88 6.63
CA ALA A 73 -13.93 26.29 6.46
C ALA A 73 -14.41 27.23 7.58
N ALA A 74 -15.56 26.92 8.18
CA ALA A 74 -16.33 27.84 9.03
C ALA A 74 -16.18 27.63 10.55
N GLU A 75 -15.40 26.63 10.99
CA GLU A 75 -15.58 26.01 12.30
C GLU A 75 -14.44 26.11 13.29
N LYS A 76 -13.40 26.87 12.94
CA LYS A 76 -12.15 26.82 13.70
C LYS A 76 -12.25 27.26 15.16
N ASP A 77 -13.21 28.10 15.53
CA ASP A 77 -13.35 28.60 16.92
C ASP A 77 -14.81 28.92 17.35
N CYS A 78 -15.68 29.32 16.42
CA CYS A 78 -17.06 29.77 16.64
C CYS A 78 -18.03 29.37 15.51
N GLY A 79 -17.87 28.16 14.95
CA GLY A 79 -18.73 27.70 13.86
C GLY A 79 -20.07 27.14 14.29
N PRO A 80 -20.96 26.87 13.32
CA PRO A 80 -22.17 26.08 13.56
C PRO A 80 -21.79 24.67 14.05
N LYS A 81 -22.68 24.04 14.83
CA LYS A 81 -22.53 22.65 15.25
C LYS A 81 -22.90 21.69 14.10
N PRO A 82 -22.35 20.45 14.07
CA PRO A 82 -22.78 19.44 13.11
C PRO A 82 -24.25 19.04 13.28
N PRO A 83 -24.88 18.46 12.23
CA PRO A 83 -26.12 17.72 12.40
C PRO A 83 -25.87 16.53 13.35
N ASP A 84 -26.85 16.23 14.19
CA ASP A 84 -26.76 15.22 15.25
C ASP A 84 -27.75 14.09 14.98
N ASP A 85 -27.46 12.89 15.49
CA ASP A 85 -28.38 11.75 15.42
C ASP A 85 -29.64 12.03 16.25
N HIS A 86 -30.81 11.58 15.79
CA HIS A 86 -32.08 11.83 16.47
C HIS A 86 -32.14 11.22 17.89
N GLY A 87 -31.48 10.08 18.13
CA GLY A 87 -31.41 9.44 19.44
C GLY A 87 -30.49 10.18 20.40
N ALA A 88 -29.26 10.47 19.97
CA ALA A 88 -28.26 11.22 20.74
C ALA A 88 -28.73 12.65 21.04
N HIS A 89 -29.38 13.30 20.07
CA HIS A 89 -29.91 14.66 20.19
C HIS A 89 -30.85 14.82 21.40
N ARG A 90 -31.62 13.78 21.75
CA ARG A 90 -32.49 13.80 22.94
C ARG A 90 -31.70 14.01 24.21
N TYR A 91 -30.54 13.37 24.34
CA TYR A 91 -29.68 13.51 25.51
C TYR A 91 -28.92 14.84 25.53
N MET A 92 -28.74 15.49 24.37
CA MET A 92 -28.19 16.84 24.29
C MET A 92 -29.23 17.91 24.71
N VAL A 93 -30.51 17.70 24.35
CA VAL A 93 -31.60 18.63 24.69
C VAL A 93 -32.17 18.37 26.08
N GLN A 94 -32.22 17.11 26.53
CA GLN A 94 -32.79 16.69 27.81
C GLN A 94 -31.90 15.65 28.52
N PRO A 95 -30.66 16.00 28.90
CA PRO A 95 -29.86 15.11 29.74
C PRO A 95 -30.60 14.86 31.06
N ASP A 96 -30.68 13.60 31.50
CA ASP A 96 -31.38 13.22 32.74
C ASP A 96 -32.84 13.74 32.79
N CYS A 97 -33.54 13.69 31.66
CA CYS A 97 -34.92 14.20 31.50
C CYS A 97 -35.09 15.71 31.80
N LYS A 98 -34.00 16.49 31.84
CA LYS A 98 -34.03 17.93 32.15
C LYS A 98 -33.65 18.75 30.92
N LYS A 99 -34.56 19.63 30.47
CA LYS A 99 -34.32 20.49 29.31
C LYS A 99 -33.12 21.42 29.50
N LEU A 100 -32.14 21.32 28.60
CA LEU A 100 -30.96 22.16 28.51
C LEU A 100 -30.92 22.87 27.14
N PRO A 101 -31.37 24.14 27.04
CA PRO A 101 -31.48 24.85 25.76
C PRO A 101 -30.14 25.37 25.22
N TYR A 102 -29.00 24.98 25.79
CA TYR A 102 -27.69 25.55 25.45
C TYR A 102 -27.31 25.27 23.98
N TYR A 103 -27.29 24.00 23.58
CA TYR A 103 -26.89 23.59 22.23
C TYR A 103 -27.89 23.97 21.14
N GLN A 104 -29.13 24.30 21.50
CA GLN A 104 -30.16 24.77 20.57
C GLN A 104 -29.90 26.20 20.08
N LYS A 105 -29.08 26.98 20.81
CA LYS A 105 -28.73 28.36 20.43
C LYS A 105 -27.65 28.41 19.35
N ILE A 106 -26.90 27.33 19.18
CA ILE A 106 -25.82 27.24 18.20
C ILE A 106 -26.42 26.81 16.86
N ALA A 107 -26.18 27.59 15.82
CA ALA A 107 -26.63 27.27 14.47
C ALA A 107 -26.15 25.87 14.07
N THR A 108 -26.98 25.09 13.40
CA THR A 108 -26.61 23.75 12.89
C THR A 108 -26.25 23.89 11.42
N ARG A 109 -25.12 23.30 11.03
CA ARG A 109 -24.72 23.21 9.63
C ARG A 109 -25.56 22.12 8.93
N HIS A 110 -25.66 22.24 7.61
CA HIS A 110 -26.40 21.27 6.81
C HIS A 110 -25.55 20.02 6.54
N ASP A 111 -24.28 20.22 6.15
CA ASP A 111 -23.41 19.14 5.68
C ASP A 111 -22.32 18.80 6.69
N VAL A 112 -21.97 17.51 6.78
CA VAL A 112 -20.85 17.05 7.62
C VAL A 112 -19.50 17.18 6.90
N GLU A 113 -19.54 17.13 5.58
CA GLU A 113 -18.40 17.15 4.67
C GLU A 113 -18.30 18.51 3.97
N ASN A 114 -17.13 18.80 3.41
CA ASN A 114 -16.91 20.03 2.65
C ASN A 114 -17.83 20.10 1.40
N PRO A 115 -18.82 20.99 1.29
CA PRO A 115 -19.77 20.94 0.17
C PRO A 115 -19.14 21.20 -1.21
N ILE A 116 -17.94 21.79 -1.27
CA ILE A 116 -17.26 22.15 -2.53
C ILE A 116 -16.09 21.22 -2.89
N TRP A 117 -15.83 20.15 -2.13
CA TRP A 117 -14.67 19.28 -2.42
C TRP A 117 -14.75 18.62 -3.80
N LEU A 118 -15.97 18.35 -4.27
CA LEU A 118 -16.26 17.77 -5.59
C LEU A 118 -15.79 18.66 -6.74
N ASP A 119 -15.87 19.99 -6.58
CA ASP A 119 -15.49 20.97 -7.60
C ASP A 119 -13.96 21.02 -7.82
N TYR A 120 -13.18 20.47 -6.88
CA TYR A 120 -11.71 20.43 -6.94
C TYR A 120 -11.16 19.11 -7.47
N LEU A 121 -12.01 18.12 -7.73
CA LEU A 121 -11.55 16.88 -8.34
C LEU A 121 -11.14 17.15 -9.80
N PRO A 122 -9.99 16.64 -10.26
CA PRO A 122 -9.57 16.76 -11.65
C PRO A 122 -10.40 15.81 -12.52
N GLN A 123 -11.60 16.26 -12.89
CA GLN A 123 -12.51 15.53 -13.78
C GLN A 123 -12.21 15.90 -15.24
N SER A 124 -12.32 14.90 -16.12
CA SER A 124 -12.36 15.08 -17.56
C SER A 124 -13.67 15.75 -18.01
N ASP A 125 -13.77 16.09 -19.31
CA ASP A 125 -15.02 16.59 -19.91
C ASP A 125 -16.19 15.59 -19.79
N SER A 126 -15.91 14.29 -19.59
CA SER A 126 -16.93 13.25 -19.36
C SER A 126 -17.38 13.12 -17.89
N GLY A 127 -16.73 13.85 -16.97
CA GLY A 127 -17.00 13.78 -15.53
C GLY A 127 -16.30 12.60 -14.82
N GLU A 128 -15.32 11.99 -15.46
CA GLU A 128 -14.51 10.89 -14.91
C GLU A 128 -13.10 11.37 -14.56
N ILE A 129 -12.52 10.83 -13.50
CA ILE A 129 -11.13 11.13 -13.13
C ILE A 129 -10.22 10.17 -13.89
N ASN A 130 -9.28 10.68 -14.71
CA ASN A 130 -8.24 9.84 -15.29
C ASN A 130 -7.13 9.62 -14.26
N LEU A 131 -7.15 8.45 -13.62
CA LEU A 131 -6.35 8.12 -12.46
C LEU A 131 -4.97 7.60 -12.90
N THR A 132 -3.96 8.47 -12.80
CA THR A 132 -2.54 8.10 -12.94
C THR A 132 -1.93 7.77 -11.58
N GLN A 133 -0.82 7.01 -11.55
CA GLN A 133 -0.11 6.70 -10.30
C GLN A 133 0.23 7.97 -9.48
N PRO A 134 0.79 9.05 -10.04
CA PRO A 134 1.05 10.27 -9.27
C PRO A 134 -0.24 10.89 -8.72
N LEU A 135 -1.31 10.91 -9.51
CA LEU A 135 -2.59 11.47 -9.09
C LEU A 135 -3.24 10.69 -7.93
N VAL A 136 -3.06 9.36 -7.88
CA VAL A 136 -3.48 8.54 -6.72
C VAL A 136 -2.86 9.08 -5.43
N ILE A 137 -1.56 9.37 -5.46
CA ILE A 137 -0.83 9.90 -4.30
C ILE A 137 -1.33 11.30 -3.95
N ASP A 138 -1.46 12.20 -4.92
CA ASP A 138 -1.92 13.57 -4.69
C ASP A 138 -3.33 13.59 -4.05
N LEU A 139 -4.25 12.79 -4.59
CA LEU A 139 -5.60 12.64 -4.03
C LEU A 139 -5.57 12.03 -2.63
N ALA A 140 -4.70 11.05 -2.39
CA ALA A 140 -4.56 10.43 -1.08
C ALA A 140 -3.99 11.39 -0.04
N LEU A 141 -2.98 12.20 -0.36
CA LEU A 141 -2.42 13.21 0.54
C LEU A 141 -3.46 14.27 0.92
N LEU A 142 -4.39 14.56 0.00
CA LEU A 142 -5.46 15.53 0.20
C LEU A 142 -6.66 14.96 0.98
N HIS A 143 -7.06 13.73 0.71
CA HIS A 143 -8.34 13.16 1.16
C HIS A 143 -8.22 11.97 2.13
N SER A 144 -7.05 11.33 2.23
CA SER A 144 -6.87 10.16 3.10
C SER A 144 -6.92 10.53 4.57
N ARG A 145 -7.82 9.86 5.29
CA ARG A 145 -7.99 10.00 6.74
C ARG A 145 -6.81 9.43 7.51
N ASP A 146 -6.20 8.36 6.99
CA ASP A 146 -5.10 7.69 7.66
C ASP A 146 -3.86 8.58 7.65
N TYR A 147 -3.55 9.17 6.48
CA TYR A 147 -2.46 10.14 6.37
C TYR A 147 -2.67 11.36 7.28
N GLN A 148 -3.88 11.91 7.28
CA GLN A 148 -4.27 13.02 8.15
C GLN A 148 -4.10 12.68 9.63
N SER A 149 -4.57 11.50 10.06
CA SER A 149 -4.50 11.05 11.46
C SER A 149 -3.07 10.81 11.93
N GLN A 150 -2.17 10.38 11.04
CA GLN A 150 -0.76 10.19 11.37
C GLN A 150 -0.04 11.54 11.57
N PHE A 151 -0.32 12.54 10.73
CA PHE A 151 0.23 13.88 10.95
C PHE A 151 -0.35 14.57 12.20
N GLU A 152 -1.65 14.37 12.47
CA GLU A 152 -2.28 14.85 13.71
C GLU A 152 -1.62 14.30 14.97
N GLN A 153 -1.16 13.04 14.96
CA GLN A 153 -0.41 12.46 16.07
C GLN A 153 0.90 13.21 16.33
N VAL A 154 1.68 13.53 15.29
CA VAL A 154 2.89 14.37 15.40
C VAL A 154 2.56 15.72 16.04
N TYR A 155 1.50 16.38 15.58
CA TYR A 155 1.06 17.66 16.12
C TYR A 155 0.64 17.56 17.60
N LEU A 156 -0.12 16.53 17.98
CA LEU A 156 -0.53 16.30 19.36
C LEU A 156 0.66 15.99 20.28
N ARG A 157 1.67 15.24 19.81
CA ARG A 157 2.94 15.04 20.54
C ARG A 157 3.71 16.34 20.74
N ALA A 158 3.64 17.26 19.79
CA ALA A 158 4.24 18.58 19.93
C ALA A 158 3.53 19.42 21.00
N LEU A 159 2.19 19.33 21.08
CA LEU A 159 1.42 19.97 22.16
C LEU A 159 1.74 19.36 23.54
N ASP A 160 1.91 18.03 23.63
CA ASP A 160 2.36 17.37 24.85
C ASP A 160 3.73 17.90 25.31
N LEU A 161 4.65 18.15 24.38
CA LEU A 161 5.95 18.75 24.70
C LEU A 161 5.81 20.21 25.16
N SER A 162 4.95 21.01 24.50
CA SER A 162 4.67 22.38 24.90
C SER A 162 4.21 22.47 26.37
N ILE A 163 3.27 21.63 26.79
CA ILE A 163 2.79 21.65 28.18
C ILE A 163 3.86 21.18 29.18
N ASN A 164 4.70 20.20 28.82
CA ASN A 164 5.83 19.78 29.66
C ASN A 164 6.88 20.91 29.83
N ARG A 165 7.07 21.76 28.82
CA ARG A 165 7.92 22.95 28.94
C ARG A 165 7.28 24.02 29.84
N PHE A 166 5.97 24.21 29.71
CA PHE A 166 5.20 25.17 30.51
C PHE A 166 5.21 24.85 32.02
N GLU A 167 5.41 23.57 32.41
CA GLU A 167 5.59 23.20 33.83
C GLU A 167 6.74 23.97 34.51
N PHE A 168 7.78 24.33 33.76
CA PHE A 168 8.98 25.03 34.27
C PHE A 168 8.99 26.54 34.01
N ASP A 169 7.93 27.06 33.38
CA ASP A 169 7.75 28.49 33.15
C ASP A 169 7.00 29.15 34.33
N THR A 170 6.88 30.47 34.28
CA THR A 170 6.18 31.27 35.29
C THR A 170 4.67 31.17 35.08
N GLN A 171 4.01 30.44 35.98
CA GLN A 171 2.57 30.21 35.97
C GLN A 171 1.85 31.29 36.78
N TRP A 172 1.03 32.09 36.12
CA TRP A 172 0.24 33.13 36.77
C TRP A 172 -1.05 32.56 37.37
N ILE A 173 -1.33 32.94 38.61
CA ILE A 173 -2.50 32.50 39.37
C ILE A 173 -3.29 33.74 39.75
N GLY A 174 -4.56 33.81 39.36
CA GLY A 174 -5.48 34.88 39.75
C GLY A 174 -6.84 34.33 40.09
N GLY A 175 -7.54 34.93 41.05
CA GLY A 175 -8.91 34.55 41.35
C GLY A 175 -9.56 35.43 42.40
N GLY A 176 -10.87 35.59 42.29
CA GLY A 176 -11.73 36.16 43.33
C GLY A 176 -12.65 35.08 43.88
N GLY A 177 -12.94 35.12 45.17
CA GLY A 177 -13.79 34.18 45.88
C GLY A 177 -14.80 34.94 46.73
N LEU A 178 -16.03 34.47 46.73
CA LEU A 178 -17.08 34.90 47.66
C LEU A 178 -17.55 33.67 48.40
N SER A 179 -17.46 33.69 49.72
CA SER A 179 -17.95 32.60 50.56
C SER A 179 -18.86 33.14 51.65
N TYR A 180 -19.93 32.40 51.92
CA TYR A 180 -20.79 32.63 53.07
C TYR A 180 -20.70 31.40 53.98
N ARG A 181 -20.38 31.61 55.25
CA ARG A 181 -20.29 30.57 56.27
C ARG A 181 -21.17 30.94 57.44
N ALA A 182 -21.98 30.00 57.89
CA ALA A 182 -22.73 30.13 59.13
C ALA A 182 -22.48 28.92 60.02
N ASP A 183 -22.30 29.15 61.31
CA ASP A 183 -22.10 28.13 62.33
C ASP A 183 -23.06 28.34 63.52
N GLY A 184 -23.39 27.24 64.20
CA GLY A 184 -24.39 27.15 65.27
C GLY A 184 -25.59 26.28 64.91
N GLU A 185 -26.43 25.99 65.90
CA GLU A 185 -27.54 25.02 65.83
C GLU A 185 -28.64 25.41 64.82
N ASP A 186 -28.87 26.71 64.59
CA ASP A 186 -29.84 27.27 63.64
C ASP A 186 -29.25 28.42 62.77
N LEU A 187 -28.04 28.23 62.20
CA LEU A 187 -27.33 29.29 61.44
C LEU A 187 -27.10 30.58 62.27
N GLY A 188 -26.98 30.45 63.59
CA GLY A 188 -27.33 31.52 64.54
C GLY A 188 -26.20 32.21 65.30
N ASN A 189 -24.99 31.67 65.34
CA ASN A 189 -23.94 32.23 66.21
C ASN A 189 -22.93 33.09 65.44
N ASN A 190 -22.57 32.69 64.23
CA ASN A 190 -21.70 33.48 63.35
C ASN A 190 -22.26 33.39 61.93
N ARG A 191 -22.25 34.50 61.19
CA ARG A 191 -22.63 34.54 59.76
C ARG A 191 -21.62 35.40 59.02
N LEU A 192 -20.59 34.74 58.50
CA LEU A 192 -19.47 35.38 57.84
C LEU A 192 -19.72 35.42 56.35
N LEU A 193 -19.72 36.61 55.77
CA LEU A 193 -19.47 36.80 54.35
C LEU A 193 -17.99 37.13 54.18
N THR A 194 -17.27 36.37 53.37
CA THR A 194 -15.86 36.63 53.06
C THR A 194 -15.70 36.83 51.57
N VAL A 195 -15.20 38.00 51.18
CA VAL A 195 -14.68 38.28 49.84
C VAL A 195 -13.17 38.10 49.89
N SER A 196 -12.61 37.32 49.00
CA SER A 196 -11.17 37.08 48.92
C SER A 196 -10.66 37.26 47.50
N ASP A 197 -9.57 37.98 47.32
CA ASP A 197 -8.87 38.12 46.06
C ASP A 197 -7.46 37.53 46.21
N ARG A 198 -7.01 36.81 45.17
CA ARG A 198 -5.63 36.31 45.07
C ARG A 198 -5.05 36.67 43.72
N LEU A 199 -3.80 37.13 43.72
CA LEU A 199 -2.99 37.29 42.53
C LEU A 199 -1.55 36.89 42.84
N GLY A 200 -0.98 35.99 42.05
CA GLY A 200 0.35 35.47 42.28
C GLY A 200 0.94 34.81 41.05
N PHE A 201 2.15 34.30 41.22
CA PHE A 201 2.77 33.42 40.25
C PHE A 201 3.57 32.32 40.94
N GLY A 202 3.68 31.18 40.27
CA GLY A 202 4.51 30.05 40.66
C GLY A 202 5.52 29.70 39.57
N ARG A 203 6.67 29.15 39.95
CA ARG A 203 7.64 28.60 39.00
C ARG A 203 8.30 27.36 39.60
N ASN A 204 8.33 26.29 38.83
CA ASN A 204 9.12 25.10 39.14
C ASN A 204 10.54 25.29 38.62
N LEU A 205 11.52 24.89 39.42
CA LEU A 205 12.93 24.95 39.11
C LEU A 205 13.42 23.61 38.60
N ALA A 206 14.43 23.65 37.72
CA ALA A 206 15.04 22.45 37.16
C ALA A 206 15.66 21.55 38.24
N GLY A 207 16.02 22.08 39.41
CA GLY A 207 16.53 21.32 40.55
C GLY A 207 15.44 20.81 41.50
N GLY A 208 14.18 20.70 41.09
CA GLY A 208 13.09 20.19 41.92
C GLY A 208 12.42 21.23 42.83
N GLY A 209 13.06 22.38 43.04
CA GLY A 209 12.47 23.46 43.86
C GLY A 209 11.25 24.11 43.23
N GLN A 210 10.42 24.71 44.08
CA GLN A 210 9.24 25.46 43.69
C GLN A 210 9.26 26.82 44.39
N PHE A 211 8.99 27.86 43.62
CA PHE A 211 8.82 29.21 44.15
C PHE A 211 7.42 29.71 43.82
N VAL A 212 6.66 30.11 44.84
CA VAL A 212 5.31 30.65 44.66
C VAL A 212 5.21 31.94 45.47
N THR A 213 4.76 33.00 44.84
CA THR A 213 4.44 34.25 45.52
C THR A 213 3.03 34.70 45.19
N SER A 214 2.28 35.14 46.19
CA SER A 214 0.87 35.52 46.02
C SER A 214 0.50 36.65 46.96
N VAL A 215 -0.19 37.63 46.41
CA VAL A 215 -0.89 38.69 47.15
C VAL A 215 -2.30 38.18 47.43
N PHE A 216 -2.64 38.08 48.69
CA PHE A 216 -3.97 37.75 49.19
C PHE A 216 -4.60 38.99 49.79
N ASN A 217 -5.89 39.20 49.52
CA ASN A 217 -6.71 40.18 50.19
C ASN A 217 -8.00 39.49 50.61
N SER A 218 -8.45 39.65 51.85
CA SER A 218 -9.74 39.13 52.29
C SER A 218 -10.46 40.14 53.17
N LEU A 219 -11.76 40.28 52.93
CA LEU A 219 -12.65 41.15 53.67
C LEU A 219 -13.80 40.33 54.21
N THR A 220 -13.97 40.34 55.54
CA THR A 220 -14.96 39.51 56.23
C THR A 220 -15.97 40.36 57.00
N TRP A 221 -17.26 40.14 56.73
CA TRP A 221 -18.39 40.77 57.40
C TRP A 221 -19.13 39.75 58.26
N ASN A 222 -19.49 40.14 59.48
CA ASN A 222 -20.29 39.29 60.37
C ASN A 222 -21.64 39.94 60.69
N PHE A 223 -22.73 39.30 60.26
CA PHE A 223 -24.06 39.91 60.28
C PHE A 223 -24.71 40.07 61.67
N PRO A 224 -24.57 39.17 62.66
CA PRO A 224 -25.17 39.33 63.99
C PRO A 224 -24.55 40.47 64.82
N GLY A 225 -23.36 40.97 64.45
CA GLY A 225 -22.67 42.07 65.13
C GLY A 225 -22.70 43.43 64.40
N ASN A 226 -23.28 43.50 63.20
CA ASN A 226 -23.40 44.72 62.36
C ASN A 226 -22.09 45.51 62.11
N THR A 227 -20.91 44.87 62.21
CA THR A 227 -19.59 45.49 61.99
C THR A 227 -18.76 44.67 61.00
N VAL A 228 -17.97 45.35 60.15
CA VAL A 228 -16.87 44.73 59.39
C VAL A 228 -15.89 44.18 60.43
N GLN A 229 -15.70 42.87 60.49
CA GLN A 229 -14.99 42.25 61.60
C GLN A 229 -13.48 42.17 61.35
N ALA A 230 -13.04 42.03 60.10
CA ALA A 230 -11.63 42.04 59.73
C ALA A 230 -11.42 42.26 58.22
N GLY A 231 -10.42 43.06 57.86
CA GLY A 231 -9.82 43.12 56.53
C GLY A 231 -8.35 42.74 56.64
N SER A 232 -7.91 41.76 55.86
CA SER A 232 -6.51 41.29 55.87
C SER A 232 -5.96 41.28 54.47
N ALA A 233 -4.73 41.74 54.33
CA ALA A 233 -3.94 41.52 53.12
C ALA A 233 -2.60 40.92 53.51
N ALA A 234 -2.12 40.00 52.70
CA ALA A 234 -0.83 39.38 52.90
C ALA A 234 -0.13 39.14 51.58
N ILE A 235 1.18 39.40 51.53
CA ILE A 235 2.04 38.89 50.47
C ILE A 235 2.72 37.64 51.02
N VAL A 236 2.37 36.48 50.48
CA VAL A 236 2.94 35.19 50.90
C VAL A 236 3.85 34.68 49.80
N SER A 237 5.13 34.54 50.13
CA SER A 237 6.14 33.92 49.27
C SER A 237 6.61 32.63 49.91
N THR A 238 6.41 31.51 49.21
CA THR A 238 6.83 30.17 49.61
C THR A 238 7.92 29.69 48.67
N PHE A 239 9.00 29.18 49.22
CA PHE A 239 10.08 28.51 48.52
C PHE A 239 10.28 27.13 49.12
N THR A 240 10.14 26.09 48.31
CA THR A 240 10.38 24.70 48.72
C THR A 240 11.45 24.12 47.84
N GLN A 241 12.49 23.52 48.42
CA GLN A 241 13.60 22.92 47.69
C GLN A 241 13.92 21.54 48.28
N PRO A 242 13.69 20.44 47.54
CA PRO A 242 14.24 19.15 47.91
C PRO A 242 15.77 19.20 47.84
N LEU A 243 16.45 18.55 48.78
CA LEU A 243 17.92 18.51 48.89
C LEU A 243 18.51 17.13 48.62
N LEU A 244 17.71 16.07 48.71
CA LEU A 244 18.10 14.68 48.43
C LEU A 244 17.19 14.12 47.33
N ARG A 245 16.18 13.31 47.69
CA ARG A 245 15.17 12.79 46.76
C ARG A 245 14.52 13.91 45.94
N GLY A 246 14.56 13.81 44.62
CA GLY A 246 13.97 14.77 43.69
C GLY A 246 14.72 16.10 43.55
N ALA A 247 15.90 16.25 44.17
CA ALA A 247 16.71 17.48 44.14
C ALA A 247 17.55 17.64 42.86
N PHE A 248 17.73 16.56 42.10
CA PHE A 248 18.62 16.56 40.96
C PHE A 248 17.93 16.87 39.64
N ARG A 249 18.61 17.65 38.80
CA ARG A 249 18.13 18.06 37.48
C ARG A 249 17.79 16.87 36.58
N HIS A 250 18.58 15.81 36.61
CA HIS A 250 18.36 14.64 35.77
C HIS A 250 17.12 13.83 36.19
N VAL A 251 16.71 13.90 37.45
CA VAL A 251 15.45 13.28 37.93
C VAL A 251 14.26 14.18 37.61
N ARG A 252 14.36 15.48 37.94
CA ARG A 252 13.23 16.41 37.77
C ARG A 252 12.92 16.71 36.31
N LEU A 253 13.93 16.81 35.44
CA LEU A 253 13.75 17.07 34.01
C LEU A 253 13.50 15.79 33.20
N GLU A 254 13.40 14.61 33.82
CA GLU A 254 13.21 13.37 33.05
C GLU A 254 11.88 13.37 32.28
N SER A 255 10.80 13.94 32.84
CA SER A 255 9.52 14.06 32.12
C SER A 255 9.66 14.91 30.86
N LEU A 256 10.34 16.06 30.97
CA LEU A 256 10.62 16.93 29.83
C LEU A 256 11.51 16.24 28.81
N THR A 257 12.58 15.58 29.25
CA THR A 257 13.52 14.85 28.38
C THR A 257 12.80 13.73 27.62
N GLN A 258 11.89 13.00 28.29
CA GLN A 258 11.06 11.98 27.64
C GLN A 258 10.12 12.60 26.62
N ALA A 259 9.44 13.71 26.94
CA ALA A 259 8.56 14.39 26.00
C ALA A 259 9.32 14.91 24.76
N GLU A 260 10.54 15.41 24.94
CA GLU A 260 11.39 15.85 23.82
C GLU A 260 11.77 14.71 22.89
N ARG A 261 12.08 13.54 23.46
CA ARG A 261 12.44 12.33 22.70
C ARG A 261 11.22 11.69 22.05
N ASN A 262 10.08 11.66 22.72
CA ASN A 262 8.82 11.16 22.16
C ASN A 262 8.42 11.92 20.89
N LEU A 263 8.59 13.25 20.86
CA LEU A 263 8.33 14.02 19.64
C LEU A 263 9.28 13.62 18.50
N LEU A 264 10.56 13.39 18.78
CA LEU A 264 11.51 12.92 17.77
C LEU A 264 11.14 11.52 17.25
N TYR A 265 10.69 10.62 18.13
CA TYR A 265 10.26 9.28 17.73
C TYR A 265 9.06 9.36 16.78
N GLU A 266 8.05 10.16 17.15
CA GLU A 266 6.85 10.35 16.34
C GLU A 266 7.15 10.96 14.96
N VAL A 267 8.08 11.93 14.88
CA VAL A 267 8.52 12.50 13.59
C VAL A 267 9.16 11.44 12.69
N ARG A 268 9.97 10.56 13.27
CA ARG A 268 10.61 9.45 12.56
C ARG A 268 9.60 8.39 12.12
N ASP A 269 8.66 8.04 13.00
CA ASP A 269 7.60 7.08 12.70
C ASP A 269 6.70 7.61 11.57
N PHE A 270 6.38 8.91 11.58
CA PHE A 270 5.65 9.54 10.48
C PHE A 270 6.43 9.54 9.16
N ALA A 271 7.73 9.83 9.19
CA ALA A 271 8.57 9.77 7.99
C ALA A 271 8.64 8.34 7.40
N HIS A 272 8.74 7.33 8.25
CA HIS A 272 8.67 5.93 7.82
C HIS A 272 7.29 5.59 7.24
N PHE A 273 6.22 5.96 7.94
CA PHE A 273 4.84 5.78 7.49
C PHE A 273 4.58 6.38 6.10
N ARG A 274 5.11 7.58 5.80
CA ARG A 274 4.97 8.18 4.46
C ARG A 274 5.48 7.26 3.34
N ARG A 275 6.60 6.58 3.58
CA ARG A 275 7.21 5.64 2.62
C ARG A 275 6.36 4.39 2.44
N GLU A 276 5.91 3.81 3.55
CA GLU A 276 5.01 2.64 3.52
C GLU A 276 3.68 2.97 2.83
N PHE A 277 3.13 4.15 3.12
CA PHE A 277 1.89 4.64 2.53
C PHE A 277 2.00 4.80 1.02
N TYR A 278 3.10 5.39 0.52
CA TYR A 278 3.37 5.50 -0.92
C TYR A 278 3.43 4.13 -1.60
N VAL A 279 4.18 3.18 -1.03
CA VAL A 279 4.31 1.83 -1.60
C VAL A 279 2.98 1.07 -1.57
N GLY A 280 2.21 1.17 -0.47
CA GLY A 280 0.91 0.49 -0.35
C GLY A 280 -0.14 1.02 -1.34
N LEU A 281 -0.17 2.33 -1.59
CA LEU A 281 -1.04 2.93 -2.61
C LEU A 281 -0.60 2.54 -4.02
N THR A 282 0.71 2.56 -4.29
CA THR A 282 1.25 2.16 -5.60
C THR A 282 0.96 0.68 -5.87
N GLU A 283 1.13 -0.20 -4.88
CA GLU A 283 0.79 -1.62 -4.97
C GLU A 283 -0.69 -1.83 -5.28
N SER A 284 -1.58 -1.06 -4.64
CA SER A 284 -3.02 -1.10 -4.91
C SER A 284 -3.36 -0.65 -6.33
N TYR A 285 -2.71 0.42 -6.82
CA TYR A 285 -2.86 0.92 -8.18
C TYR A 285 -2.37 -0.09 -9.23
N LEU A 286 -1.17 -0.65 -9.06
CA LEU A 286 -0.63 -1.68 -9.94
C LEU A 286 -1.47 -2.96 -9.93
N GLY A 287 -2.06 -3.31 -8.77
CA GLY A 287 -3.03 -4.40 -8.66
C GLY A 287 -4.25 -4.22 -9.57
N LEU A 288 -4.81 -3.00 -9.63
CA LEU A 288 -5.92 -2.69 -10.54
C LEU A 288 -5.53 -2.81 -12.02
N LEU A 289 -4.34 -2.34 -12.38
CA LEU A 289 -3.82 -2.49 -13.74
C LEU A 289 -3.68 -3.97 -14.12
N THR A 290 -3.14 -4.78 -13.20
CA THR A 290 -3.04 -6.24 -13.38
C THR A 290 -4.41 -6.86 -13.63
N GLN A 291 -5.40 -6.49 -12.82
CA GLN A 291 -6.76 -7.02 -12.91
C GLN A 291 -7.44 -6.61 -14.22
N THR A 292 -7.21 -5.37 -14.66
CA THR A 292 -7.72 -4.86 -15.95
C THR A 292 -7.12 -5.64 -17.12
N GLN A 293 -5.81 -5.88 -17.10
CA GLN A 293 -5.16 -6.70 -18.13
C GLN A 293 -5.63 -8.15 -18.10
N ALA A 294 -5.83 -8.73 -16.91
CA ALA A 294 -6.36 -10.07 -16.77
C ALA A 294 -7.79 -10.20 -17.32
N ILE A 295 -8.63 -9.17 -17.16
CA ILE A 295 -9.96 -9.10 -17.76
C ILE A 295 -9.84 -9.09 -19.29
N ARG A 296 -9.00 -8.25 -19.88
CA ARG A 296 -8.77 -8.22 -21.35
C ARG A 296 -8.34 -9.57 -21.89
N ASN A 297 -7.34 -10.19 -21.26
CA ASN A 297 -6.89 -11.53 -21.65
C ASN A 297 -8.03 -12.56 -21.55
N THR A 298 -8.88 -12.45 -20.52
CA THR A 298 -10.04 -13.32 -20.30
C THR A 298 -11.14 -13.08 -21.33
N GLU A 299 -11.41 -11.83 -21.70
CA GLU A 299 -12.37 -11.44 -22.73
C GLU A 299 -11.98 -12.02 -24.09
N ASN A 300 -10.70 -11.88 -24.46
CA ASN A 300 -10.15 -12.48 -25.69
C ASN A 300 -10.28 -14.01 -25.66
N ASN A 301 -9.96 -14.66 -24.53
CA ASN A 301 -10.15 -16.11 -24.39
C ASN A 301 -11.62 -16.53 -24.52
N VAL A 302 -12.56 -15.78 -23.93
CA VAL A 302 -14.00 -16.06 -24.05
C VAL A 302 -14.50 -15.85 -25.47
N SER A 303 -13.99 -14.85 -26.19
CA SER A 303 -14.26 -14.65 -27.62
C SER A 303 -13.81 -15.87 -28.43
N ASN A 304 -12.57 -16.32 -28.23
CA ASN A 304 -12.03 -17.51 -28.87
C ASN A 304 -12.87 -18.76 -28.57
N LEU A 305 -13.26 -18.99 -27.31
CA LEU A 305 -14.10 -20.12 -26.93
C LEU A 305 -15.49 -20.07 -27.56
N ARG A 306 -16.07 -18.88 -27.72
CA ARG A 306 -17.35 -18.69 -28.41
C ARG A 306 -17.25 -19.04 -29.89
N GLN A 307 -16.17 -18.64 -30.55
CA GLN A 307 -15.95 -18.98 -31.95
C GLN A 307 -15.73 -20.47 -32.15
N ASN A 308 -14.92 -21.10 -31.29
CA ASN A 308 -14.74 -22.55 -31.29
C ASN A 308 -16.07 -23.29 -31.10
N LEU A 309 -16.95 -22.81 -30.22
CA LEU A 309 -18.28 -23.37 -30.05
C LEU A 309 -19.10 -23.31 -31.35
N ALA A 310 -19.14 -22.14 -32.01
CA ALA A 310 -19.87 -21.97 -33.25
C ALA A 310 -19.35 -22.90 -34.36
N GLU A 311 -18.03 -23.09 -34.44
CA GLU A 311 -17.40 -24.02 -35.37
C GLU A 311 -17.78 -25.49 -35.06
N HIS A 312 -17.81 -25.89 -33.78
CA HIS A 312 -18.19 -27.26 -33.39
C HIS A 312 -19.69 -27.54 -33.55
N GLU A 313 -20.56 -26.56 -33.27
CA GLU A 313 -22.00 -26.66 -33.56
C GLU A 313 -22.24 -26.87 -35.06
N PHE A 314 -21.43 -26.23 -35.90
CA PHE A 314 -21.50 -26.41 -37.34
C PHE A 314 -21.00 -27.81 -37.76
N TYR A 315 -19.90 -28.29 -37.20
CA TYR A 315 -19.40 -29.64 -37.46
C TYR A 315 -20.33 -30.76 -36.97
N GLU A 316 -21.12 -30.50 -35.92
CA GLU A 316 -22.16 -31.43 -35.45
C GLU A 316 -23.32 -31.54 -36.44
N GLN A 317 -23.73 -30.44 -37.07
CA GLN A 317 -24.75 -30.47 -38.14
C GLN A 317 -24.30 -31.29 -39.36
N LEU A 318 -23.00 -31.38 -39.57
CA LEU A 318 -22.39 -32.21 -40.61
C LEU A 318 -22.17 -33.67 -40.18
N GLU A 319 -22.63 -34.05 -38.98
CA GLU A 319 -22.42 -35.35 -38.34
C GLU A 319 -20.92 -35.74 -38.21
N THR A 320 -20.02 -34.76 -38.28
CA THR A 320 -18.58 -34.98 -38.15
C THR A 320 -18.15 -34.97 -36.69
N VAL A 321 -18.76 -34.13 -35.85
CA VAL A 321 -18.46 -34.00 -34.41
C VAL A 321 -19.65 -34.50 -33.60
N SER A 322 -19.40 -35.17 -32.46
CA SER A 322 -20.45 -35.63 -31.56
C SER A 322 -21.04 -34.50 -30.70
N GLN A 323 -22.31 -34.63 -30.32
CA GLN A 323 -22.97 -33.69 -29.40
C GLN A 323 -22.21 -33.53 -28.07
N VAL A 324 -21.54 -34.58 -27.59
CA VAL A 324 -20.73 -34.53 -26.37
C VAL A 324 -19.55 -33.55 -26.50
N GLN A 325 -18.91 -33.48 -27.66
CA GLN A 325 -17.83 -32.52 -27.91
C GLN A 325 -18.37 -31.08 -27.95
N VAL A 326 -19.53 -30.86 -28.57
CA VAL A 326 -20.21 -29.54 -28.53
C VAL A 326 -20.53 -29.15 -27.09
N ASP A 327 -21.07 -30.07 -26.29
CA ASP A 327 -21.36 -29.84 -24.86
C ASP A 327 -20.09 -29.53 -24.05
N GLN A 328 -18.96 -30.16 -24.36
CA GLN A 328 -17.67 -29.88 -23.71
C GLN A 328 -17.15 -28.47 -24.04
N VAL A 329 -17.17 -28.07 -25.31
CA VAL A 329 -16.77 -26.71 -25.73
C VAL A 329 -17.73 -25.68 -25.15
N PHE A 330 -19.04 -25.98 -25.11
CA PHE A 330 -20.05 -25.15 -24.48
C PHE A 330 -19.78 -24.98 -22.98
N GLN A 331 -19.46 -26.05 -22.25
CA GLN A 331 -19.08 -25.99 -20.84
C GLN A 331 -17.85 -25.10 -20.61
N GLN A 332 -16.82 -25.19 -21.46
CA GLN A 332 -15.65 -24.33 -21.37
C GLN A 332 -15.99 -22.86 -21.62
N TYR A 333 -16.80 -22.57 -22.63
CA TYR A 333 -17.32 -21.24 -22.87
C TYR A 333 -18.10 -20.70 -21.65
N GLN A 334 -18.98 -21.50 -21.03
CA GLN A 334 -19.68 -21.07 -19.81
C GLN A 334 -18.73 -20.86 -18.62
N ASN A 335 -17.70 -21.69 -18.46
CA ASN A 335 -16.69 -21.51 -17.43
C ASN A 335 -15.90 -20.21 -17.65
N GLY A 336 -15.45 -19.95 -18.88
CA GLY A 336 -14.77 -18.71 -19.25
C GLY A 336 -15.61 -17.47 -18.98
N ARG A 337 -16.91 -17.51 -19.35
CA ARG A 337 -17.86 -16.42 -19.03
C ARG A 337 -18.02 -16.19 -17.53
N ARG A 338 -18.13 -17.27 -16.74
CA ARG A 338 -18.21 -17.17 -15.28
C ARG A 338 -16.95 -16.53 -14.71
N SER A 339 -15.77 -16.93 -15.20
CA SER A 339 -14.49 -16.34 -14.80
C SER A 339 -14.42 -14.85 -15.15
N LEU A 340 -14.87 -14.45 -16.35
CA LEU A 340 -14.96 -13.05 -16.75
C LEU A 340 -15.85 -12.23 -15.82
N LEU A 341 -17.07 -12.72 -15.53
CA LEU A 341 -18.00 -12.04 -14.63
C LEU A 341 -17.44 -11.92 -13.21
N SER A 342 -16.74 -12.94 -12.72
CA SER A 342 -16.04 -12.89 -11.43
C SER A 342 -14.93 -11.84 -11.44
N ALA A 343 -14.08 -11.85 -12.46
CA ALA A 343 -12.96 -10.92 -12.59
C ALA A 343 -13.44 -9.45 -12.65
N GLN A 344 -14.56 -9.20 -13.33
CA GLN A 344 -15.21 -7.88 -13.38
C GLN A 344 -15.75 -7.46 -12.00
N GLN A 345 -16.37 -8.38 -11.24
CA GLN A 345 -16.85 -8.10 -9.88
C GLN A 345 -15.69 -7.82 -8.90
N ASP A 346 -14.58 -8.54 -9.06
CA ASP A 346 -13.37 -8.35 -8.27
C ASP A 346 -12.72 -6.99 -8.59
N LEU A 347 -12.68 -6.57 -9.87
CA LEU A 347 -12.21 -5.24 -10.26
C LEU A 347 -13.02 -4.13 -9.57
N ILE A 348 -14.36 -4.23 -9.57
CA ILE A 348 -15.23 -3.25 -8.89
C ILE A 348 -14.89 -3.17 -7.39
N SER A 349 -14.69 -4.32 -6.75
CA SER A 349 -14.36 -4.39 -5.32
C SER A 349 -12.98 -3.80 -5.03
N GLN A 350 -11.98 -4.05 -5.88
CA GLN A 350 -10.65 -3.47 -5.77
C GLN A 350 -10.66 -1.96 -6.03
N GLN A 351 -11.45 -1.48 -7.00
CA GLN A 351 -11.61 -0.06 -7.26
C GLN A 351 -12.20 0.64 -6.03
N ASP A 352 -13.21 0.07 -5.39
CA ASP A 352 -13.81 0.63 -4.17
C ASP A 352 -12.81 0.65 -2.99
N ASN A 353 -12.00 -0.40 -2.84
CA ASN A 353 -10.93 -0.42 -1.84
C ASN A 353 -9.90 0.69 -2.08
N LEU A 354 -9.48 0.91 -3.34
CA LEU A 354 -8.57 2.02 -3.68
C LEU A 354 -9.23 3.36 -3.37
N LYS A 355 -10.50 3.58 -3.73
CA LYS A 355 -11.25 4.82 -3.40
C LYS A 355 -11.19 5.09 -1.90
N PHE A 356 -11.45 4.08 -1.06
CA PHE A 356 -11.37 4.25 0.38
C PHE A 356 -9.96 4.55 0.88
N ALA A 357 -8.92 3.93 0.31
CA ALA A 357 -7.53 4.18 0.68
C ALA A 357 -7.10 5.63 0.36
N ILE A 358 -7.51 6.16 -0.79
CA ILE A 358 -7.27 7.56 -1.17
C ILE A 358 -8.26 8.54 -0.52
N GLY A 359 -9.27 8.06 0.22
CA GLY A 359 -10.25 8.90 0.94
C GLY A 359 -11.48 9.34 0.16
N LEU A 360 -11.68 8.79 -1.04
CA LEU A 360 -12.84 9.03 -1.90
C LEU A 360 -14.02 8.06 -1.58
N PRO A 361 -15.27 8.50 -1.73
CA PRO A 361 -16.44 7.62 -1.68
C PRO A 361 -16.51 6.63 -2.85
N ALA A 362 -17.15 5.46 -2.63
CA ALA A 362 -17.32 4.42 -3.66
C ALA A 362 -18.05 4.88 -4.93
N TRP A 363 -18.96 5.85 -4.81
CA TRP A 363 -19.74 6.35 -5.95
C TRP A 363 -18.95 7.27 -6.90
N VAL A 364 -17.75 7.74 -6.50
CA VAL A 364 -16.89 8.54 -7.40
C VAL A 364 -16.40 7.63 -8.52
N ARG A 365 -16.56 8.10 -9.76
CA ARG A 365 -16.12 7.38 -10.96
C ARG A 365 -14.72 7.85 -11.37
N PHE A 366 -13.89 6.90 -11.71
CA PHE A 366 -12.58 7.14 -12.30
C PHE A 366 -12.33 6.09 -13.38
N ASP A 367 -11.49 6.47 -14.33
CA ASP A 367 -10.86 5.56 -15.27
C ASP A 367 -9.37 5.45 -14.92
N ILE A 368 -8.73 4.34 -15.26
CA ILE A 368 -7.33 4.09 -14.87
C ILE A 368 -6.44 4.39 -16.05
N ASP A 369 -5.32 5.09 -15.82
CA ASP A 369 -4.32 5.26 -16.86
C ASP A 369 -3.56 3.94 -17.10
N GLU A 370 -3.85 3.33 -18.25
CA GLU A 370 -3.27 2.06 -18.67
C GLU A 370 -1.94 2.20 -19.41
N SER A 371 -1.34 3.39 -19.44
CA SER A 371 -0.04 3.62 -20.09
C SER A 371 1.04 2.63 -19.68
N LEU A 372 1.05 2.18 -18.41
CA LEU A 372 1.97 1.17 -17.89
C LEU A 372 1.72 -0.26 -18.40
N LEU A 373 0.53 -0.54 -18.96
CA LEU A 373 0.17 -1.84 -19.52
C LEU A 373 0.56 -2.00 -20.98
N GLN A 374 0.85 -0.91 -21.70
CA GLN A 374 1.21 -0.96 -23.13
C GLN A 374 2.28 -2.00 -23.48
N PRO A 375 3.37 -2.19 -22.69
CA PRO A 375 4.36 -3.23 -22.99
C PRO A 375 3.79 -4.66 -22.95
N PHE A 376 2.70 -4.90 -22.22
CA PHE A 376 2.04 -6.20 -22.07
C PHE A 376 0.95 -6.46 -23.11
N GLU A 377 0.68 -5.50 -24.00
CA GLU A 377 -0.08 -5.72 -25.22
C GLU A 377 0.80 -6.45 -26.24
N LEU A 378 0.97 -7.76 -25.99
CA LEU A 378 1.88 -8.61 -26.76
C LEU A 378 1.45 -8.78 -28.23
N ILE A 379 0.20 -8.46 -28.57
CA ILE A 379 -0.35 -8.53 -29.93
C ILE A 379 -1.10 -7.23 -30.23
N ASP A 380 -1.01 -6.76 -31.47
CA ASP A 380 -1.85 -5.68 -31.98
C ASP A 380 -3.33 -6.13 -32.08
N PRO A 381 -4.30 -5.42 -31.47
CA PRO A 381 -5.72 -5.78 -31.55
C PRO A 381 -6.26 -5.94 -32.99
N ASN A 382 -5.65 -5.28 -33.97
CA ASN A 382 -6.03 -5.44 -35.37
C ASN A 382 -5.67 -6.82 -35.94
N ILE A 383 -4.60 -7.46 -35.46
CA ILE A 383 -4.24 -8.83 -35.84
C ILE A 383 -5.23 -9.82 -35.22
N GLU A 384 -5.68 -9.58 -33.99
CA GLU A 384 -6.76 -10.37 -33.36
C GLU A 384 -8.06 -10.24 -34.17
N ASN A 385 -8.45 -9.03 -34.58
CA ASN A 385 -9.60 -8.82 -35.46
C ASN A 385 -9.45 -9.51 -36.82
N LEU A 386 -8.24 -9.56 -37.38
CA LEU A 386 -7.98 -10.30 -38.63
C LEU A 386 -8.17 -11.80 -38.45
N GLN A 387 -7.74 -12.35 -37.32
CA GLN A 387 -7.95 -13.76 -36.99
C GLN A 387 -9.45 -14.07 -36.89
N ASP A 388 -10.21 -13.21 -36.21
CA ASP A 388 -11.67 -13.32 -36.08
C ASP A 388 -12.36 -13.24 -37.44
N ASP A 389 -11.99 -12.26 -38.28
CA ASP A 389 -12.53 -12.09 -39.63
C ASP A 389 -12.22 -13.28 -40.53
N ALA A 390 -11.00 -13.81 -40.48
CA ALA A 390 -10.59 -14.99 -41.25
C ALA A 390 -11.32 -16.27 -40.79
N GLN A 391 -11.56 -16.40 -39.48
CA GLN A 391 -12.33 -17.49 -38.89
C GLN A 391 -13.81 -17.41 -39.33
N GLN A 392 -14.43 -16.24 -39.24
CA GLN A 392 -15.82 -16.06 -39.68
C GLN A 392 -15.98 -16.31 -41.18
N LEU A 393 -15.02 -15.83 -42.00
CA LEU A 393 -14.99 -16.11 -43.43
C LEU A 393 -14.90 -17.62 -43.71
N PHE A 394 -14.15 -18.36 -42.90
CA PHE A 394 -14.08 -19.81 -43.00
C PHE A 394 -15.43 -20.45 -42.64
N ILE A 395 -16.03 -20.11 -41.50
CA ILE A 395 -17.36 -20.63 -41.09
C ILE A 395 -18.41 -20.38 -42.19
N ASP A 396 -18.45 -19.17 -42.75
CA ASP A 396 -19.34 -18.80 -43.85
C ASP A 396 -19.07 -19.58 -45.15
N LEU A 397 -17.91 -20.22 -45.29
CA LEU A 397 -17.59 -21.06 -46.44
C LEU A 397 -17.94 -22.53 -46.19
N VAL A 398 -17.71 -23.02 -44.97
CA VAL A 398 -18.00 -24.42 -44.60
C VAL A 398 -19.51 -24.68 -44.59
N GLN A 399 -20.38 -23.66 -44.43
CA GLN A 399 -21.84 -23.79 -44.61
C GLN A 399 -22.28 -24.36 -45.96
N PHE A 400 -21.40 -24.35 -46.97
CA PHE A 400 -21.64 -24.94 -48.29
C PHE A 400 -20.85 -26.24 -48.51
N LEU A 401 -20.70 -27.06 -47.47
CA LEU A 401 -20.03 -28.36 -47.57
C LEU A 401 -20.79 -29.27 -48.56
N PRO A 402 -20.10 -30.02 -49.44
CA PRO A 402 -20.77 -30.95 -50.34
C PRO A 402 -21.62 -31.98 -49.57
N PRO A 403 -22.81 -32.37 -50.07
CA PRO A 403 -23.28 -32.18 -51.46
C PRO A 403 -23.91 -30.82 -51.76
N SER A 404 -24.04 -29.92 -50.76
CA SER A 404 -24.55 -28.57 -51.01
C SER A 404 -23.57 -27.77 -51.88
N GLN A 405 -24.08 -27.15 -52.96
CA GLN A 405 -23.24 -26.39 -53.89
C GLN A 405 -23.37 -24.89 -53.61
N ALA A 406 -22.26 -24.25 -53.26
CA ALA A 406 -22.19 -22.79 -53.16
C ALA A 406 -22.39 -22.16 -54.55
N PRO A 407 -23.27 -21.16 -54.72
CA PRO A 407 -23.31 -20.38 -55.94
C PRO A 407 -21.93 -19.80 -56.28
N VAL A 408 -21.54 -19.83 -57.55
CA VAL A 408 -20.27 -19.25 -58.05
C VAL A 408 -20.07 -17.81 -57.55
N GLU A 409 -21.14 -17.00 -57.56
CA GLU A 409 -21.13 -15.62 -57.09
C GLU A 409 -20.77 -15.50 -55.60
N THR A 410 -21.25 -16.44 -54.78
CA THR A 410 -20.90 -16.52 -53.35
C THR A 410 -19.42 -16.85 -53.20
N LEU A 411 -18.91 -17.85 -53.92
CA LEU A 411 -17.48 -18.21 -53.87
C LEU A 411 -16.57 -17.07 -54.34
N LYS A 412 -16.94 -16.35 -55.41
CA LYS A 412 -16.23 -15.15 -55.87
C LYS A 412 -16.22 -14.05 -54.81
N LYS A 413 -17.36 -13.83 -54.14
CA LYS A 413 -17.45 -12.85 -53.05
C LYS A 413 -16.56 -13.23 -51.87
N GLN A 414 -16.57 -14.50 -51.45
CA GLN A 414 -15.71 -14.98 -50.37
C GLN A 414 -14.23 -14.91 -50.75
N PHE A 415 -13.87 -15.28 -51.98
CA PHE A 415 -12.50 -15.15 -52.47
C PHE A 415 -12.04 -13.69 -52.49
N LYS A 416 -12.88 -12.75 -52.92
CA LYS A 416 -12.57 -11.32 -52.84
C LYS A 416 -12.35 -10.87 -51.38
N ARG A 417 -13.18 -11.32 -50.44
CA ARG A 417 -13.00 -11.01 -49.01
C ARG A 417 -11.68 -11.57 -48.47
N TYR A 418 -11.31 -12.79 -48.87
CA TYR A 418 -10.00 -13.37 -48.57
C TYR A 418 -8.86 -12.48 -49.08
N GLN A 419 -8.94 -11.97 -50.31
CA GLN A 419 -7.89 -11.09 -50.86
C GLN A 419 -7.77 -9.78 -50.07
N GLU A 420 -8.90 -9.21 -49.62
CA GLU A 420 -8.90 -8.02 -48.75
C GLU A 420 -8.21 -8.30 -47.42
N LEU A 421 -8.52 -9.43 -46.77
CA LEU A 421 -7.90 -9.82 -45.51
C LEU A 421 -6.40 -10.11 -45.68
N HIS A 422 -6.02 -10.87 -46.71
CA HIS A 422 -4.62 -11.14 -47.02
C HIS A 422 -3.81 -9.85 -47.22
N GLN A 423 -4.36 -8.86 -47.93
CA GLN A 423 -3.72 -7.55 -48.09
C GLN A 423 -3.55 -6.79 -46.77
N GLN A 424 -4.51 -6.92 -45.85
CA GLN A 424 -4.38 -6.34 -44.52
C GLN A 424 -3.31 -7.05 -43.69
N THR A 425 -3.22 -8.38 -43.76
CA THR A 425 -2.18 -9.18 -43.12
C THR A 425 -0.77 -8.76 -43.57
N LEU A 426 -0.57 -8.46 -44.86
CA LEU A 426 0.71 -8.00 -45.41
C LEU A 426 1.23 -6.70 -44.78
N VAL A 427 0.35 -5.82 -44.32
CA VAL A 427 0.72 -4.50 -43.75
C VAL A 427 1.45 -4.64 -42.42
N PHE A 428 1.19 -5.72 -41.66
CA PHE A 428 1.80 -5.92 -40.34
C PHE A 428 3.22 -6.48 -40.40
N LEU A 429 3.60 -7.16 -41.49
CA LEU A 429 4.91 -7.81 -41.59
C LEU A 429 6.09 -6.81 -41.40
N PRO A 430 6.13 -5.63 -42.04
CA PRO A 430 7.20 -4.65 -41.81
C PRO A 430 7.26 -4.12 -40.37
N GLU A 431 6.11 -4.03 -39.68
CA GLU A 431 6.05 -3.56 -38.29
C GLU A 431 6.66 -4.60 -37.34
N VAL A 432 6.32 -5.87 -37.53
CA VAL A 432 6.88 -7.00 -36.77
C VAL A 432 8.39 -7.14 -37.01
N GLU A 433 8.85 -6.98 -38.25
CA GLU A 433 10.29 -6.97 -38.55
C GLU A 433 11.03 -5.80 -37.89
N ALA A 434 10.41 -4.63 -37.80
CA ALA A 434 10.98 -3.48 -37.10
C ALA A 434 11.05 -3.69 -35.58
N GLU A 435 10.05 -4.37 -34.99
CA GLU A 435 10.08 -4.82 -33.59
C GLU A 435 11.20 -5.85 -33.34
N LEU A 436 11.36 -6.83 -34.23
CA LEU A 436 12.44 -7.82 -34.14
C LEU A 436 13.81 -7.15 -34.15
N LYS A 437 14.00 -6.17 -35.04
CA LYS A 437 15.25 -5.42 -35.13
C LYS A 437 15.56 -4.68 -33.84
N ARG A 438 14.55 -4.06 -33.20
CA ARG A 438 14.71 -3.41 -31.88
C ARG A 438 15.15 -4.41 -30.81
N TRP A 439 14.59 -5.62 -30.83
CA TRP A 439 15.01 -6.67 -29.90
C TRP A 439 16.47 -7.12 -30.14
N GLN A 440 16.86 -7.34 -31.39
CA GLN A 440 18.24 -7.68 -31.75
C GLN A 440 19.24 -6.59 -31.34
N GLU A 441 18.92 -5.32 -31.61
CA GLU A 441 19.74 -4.17 -31.22
C GLU A 441 19.91 -4.07 -29.68
N ARG A 442 18.88 -4.43 -28.91
CA ARG A 442 18.94 -4.50 -27.45
C ARG A 442 19.89 -5.60 -26.98
N LEU A 443 19.78 -6.80 -27.54
CA LEU A 443 20.67 -7.92 -27.23
C LEU A 443 22.14 -7.52 -27.48
N ASP A 444 22.43 -6.90 -28.62
CA ASP A 444 23.79 -6.45 -28.98
C ASP A 444 24.37 -5.40 -28.02
N GLN A 445 23.52 -4.58 -27.38
CA GLN A 445 23.93 -3.54 -26.43
C GLN A 445 24.04 -4.02 -24.98
N THR A 446 23.63 -5.26 -24.70
CA THR A 446 23.51 -5.76 -23.32
C THR A 446 24.88 -6.09 -22.72
N ASP A 447 25.20 -5.49 -21.57
CA ASP A 447 26.46 -5.75 -20.86
C ASP A 447 26.40 -7.08 -20.08
N GLN A 448 27.13 -8.08 -20.57
CA GLN A 448 27.19 -9.42 -20.01
C GLN A 448 28.12 -9.55 -18.79
N SER A 449 28.87 -8.49 -18.44
CA SER A 449 29.90 -8.56 -17.41
C SER A 449 29.36 -8.90 -16.01
N LYS A 450 28.09 -8.59 -15.75
CA LYS A 450 27.41 -8.79 -14.47
C LYS A 450 26.46 -9.99 -14.44
N PHE A 451 26.42 -10.79 -15.51
CA PHE A 451 25.48 -11.91 -15.62
C PHE A 451 25.93 -13.11 -14.80
N SER A 452 24.97 -13.73 -14.11
CA SER A 452 25.14 -15.09 -13.54
C SER A 452 25.25 -16.14 -14.66
N GLU A 453 25.60 -17.38 -14.32
CA GLU A 453 25.64 -18.47 -15.32
C GLU A 453 24.27 -18.69 -15.97
N ASP A 454 23.19 -18.66 -15.18
CA ASP A 454 21.81 -18.81 -15.68
C ASP A 454 21.40 -17.64 -16.58
N ASP A 455 21.79 -16.40 -16.24
CA ASP A 455 21.49 -15.22 -17.07
C ASP A 455 22.24 -15.27 -18.42
N ARG A 456 23.46 -15.82 -18.45
CA ARG A 456 24.18 -16.04 -19.71
C ARG A 456 23.48 -17.07 -20.57
N LEU A 457 23.00 -18.15 -19.97
CA LEU A 457 22.23 -19.18 -20.69
C LEU A 457 20.94 -18.62 -21.27
N ASP A 458 20.16 -17.85 -20.49
CA ASP A 458 18.93 -17.21 -20.97
C ASP A 458 19.24 -16.20 -22.10
N TYR A 459 20.33 -15.44 -21.99
CA TYR A 459 20.78 -14.53 -23.05
C TYR A 459 21.14 -15.27 -24.35
N GLU A 460 21.90 -16.36 -24.26
CA GLU A 460 22.25 -17.20 -25.43
C GLU A 460 20.99 -17.79 -26.09
N GLN A 461 20.04 -18.28 -25.29
CA GLN A 461 18.75 -18.76 -25.78
C GLN A 461 17.96 -17.65 -26.47
N GLN A 462 17.89 -16.44 -25.89
CA GLN A 462 17.23 -15.31 -26.53
C GLN A 462 17.83 -14.98 -27.90
N LYS A 463 19.16 -15.03 -28.02
CA LYS A 463 19.84 -14.78 -29.30
C LYS A 463 19.49 -15.83 -30.36
N GLU A 464 19.53 -17.11 -29.99
CA GLU A 464 19.15 -18.20 -30.91
C GLU A 464 17.68 -18.08 -31.34
N LEU A 465 16.80 -17.72 -30.41
CA LEU A 465 15.38 -17.50 -30.68
C LEU A 465 15.15 -16.33 -31.64
N ALA A 466 15.84 -15.20 -31.43
CA ALA A 466 15.75 -14.04 -32.32
C ALA A 466 16.21 -14.38 -33.74
N GLU A 467 17.29 -15.16 -33.90
CA GLU A 467 17.76 -15.64 -35.20
C GLU A 467 16.74 -16.58 -35.88
N ARG A 468 16.11 -17.47 -35.10
CA ARG A 468 15.10 -18.39 -35.62
C ARG A 468 13.83 -17.67 -36.08
N ILE A 469 13.34 -16.69 -35.31
CA ILE A 469 12.19 -15.87 -35.69
C ILE A 469 12.52 -15.03 -36.92
N ALA A 470 13.74 -14.49 -37.02
CA ALA A 470 14.19 -13.80 -38.23
C ALA A 470 14.11 -14.70 -39.48
N GLY A 471 14.54 -15.96 -39.37
CA GLY A 471 14.39 -16.96 -40.43
C GLY A 471 12.93 -17.21 -40.80
N SER A 472 12.06 -17.40 -39.81
CA SER A 472 10.63 -17.62 -40.02
C SER A 472 9.95 -16.45 -40.74
N LEU A 473 10.29 -15.20 -40.40
CA LEU A 473 9.73 -14.01 -41.06
C LEU A 473 10.22 -13.87 -42.51
N VAL A 474 11.45 -14.32 -42.81
CA VAL A 474 11.96 -14.36 -44.19
C VAL A 474 11.21 -15.41 -45.02
N ASP A 475 10.92 -16.58 -44.45
CA ASP A 475 10.11 -17.61 -45.11
C ASP A 475 8.67 -17.11 -45.34
N LEU A 476 8.04 -16.51 -44.32
CA LEU A 476 6.71 -15.92 -44.43
C LEU A 476 6.64 -14.83 -45.52
N ARG A 477 7.66 -13.97 -45.61
CA ARG A 477 7.77 -12.97 -46.69
C ARG A 477 7.78 -13.63 -48.08
N ARG A 478 8.55 -14.72 -48.24
CA ARG A 478 8.59 -15.46 -49.51
C ARG A 478 7.24 -16.09 -49.83
N ASP A 479 6.53 -16.59 -48.82
CA ASP A 479 5.22 -17.20 -48.99
C ASP A 479 4.19 -16.16 -49.45
N PHE A 480 4.22 -14.96 -48.88
CA PHE A 480 3.46 -13.81 -49.35
C PHE A 480 3.76 -13.42 -50.80
N GLU A 481 5.05 -13.40 -51.20
CA GLU A 481 5.45 -13.13 -52.60
C GLU A 481 4.94 -14.21 -53.57
N SER A 482 4.85 -15.46 -53.12
CA SER A 482 4.34 -16.57 -53.91
C SER A 482 2.81 -16.54 -54.09
N ARG A 483 2.10 -15.75 -53.28
CA ARG A 483 0.64 -15.77 -53.20
C ARG A 483 -0.05 -15.31 -54.48
N GLU A 484 0.53 -14.37 -55.22
CA GLU A 484 -0.05 -13.93 -56.50
C GLU A 484 -0.20 -15.09 -57.51
N ALA A 485 0.71 -16.07 -57.49
CA ALA A 485 0.61 -17.24 -58.37
C ALA A 485 -0.52 -18.18 -57.93
N PHE A 486 -0.66 -18.40 -56.62
CA PHE A 486 -1.73 -19.20 -56.03
C PHE A 486 -3.12 -18.58 -56.29
N ASP A 487 -3.28 -17.27 -56.05
CA ASP A 487 -4.54 -16.56 -56.27
C ASP A 487 -5.00 -16.65 -57.75
N ARG A 488 -4.05 -16.62 -58.71
CA ARG A 488 -4.36 -16.83 -60.14
C ARG A 488 -4.90 -18.23 -60.43
N ASP A 489 -4.38 -19.26 -59.76
CA ASP A 489 -4.85 -20.64 -59.90
C ASP A 489 -6.27 -20.80 -59.34
N VAL A 490 -6.55 -20.22 -58.16
CA VAL A 490 -7.90 -20.24 -57.57
C VAL A 490 -8.92 -19.52 -58.48
N LEU A 491 -8.55 -18.36 -59.03
CA LEU A 491 -9.39 -17.64 -60.00
C LEU A 491 -9.64 -18.45 -61.28
N ALA A 492 -8.65 -19.20 -61.77
CA ALA A 492 -8.82 -20.08 -62.93
C ALA A 492 -9.83 -21.20 -62.64
N LYS A 493 -9.78 -21.81 -61.45
CA LYS A 493 -10.74 -22.83 -61.01
C LYS A 493 -12.16 -22.27 -60.83
N LEU A 494 -12.29 -21.08 -60.24
CA LEU A 494 -13.57 -20.36 -60.12
C LEU A 494 -14.15 -20.01 -61.50
N GLY A 495 -13.30 -19.57 -62.43
CA GLY A 495 -13.70 -19.30 -63.82
C GLY A 495 -14.16 -20.56 -64.55
N ASN A 496 -13.49 -21.70 -64.33
CA ASN A 496 -13.93 -22.98 -64.91
C ASN A 496 -15.32 -23.39 -64.39
N TYR A 497 -15.57 -23.23 -63.09
CA TYR A 497 -16.88 -23.49 -62.49
C TYR A 497 -17.98 -22.57 -63.06
N GLU A 498 -17.68 -21.29 -63.30
CA GLU A 498 -18.60 -20.37 -63.97
C GLU A 498 -18.93 -20.79 -65.40
N THR A 499 -17.91 -21.25 -66.15
CA THR A 499 -18.09 -21.62 -67.56
C THR A 499 -18.69 -23.01 -67.77
N ASN A 500 -18.47 -23.92 -66.83
CA ASN A 500 -18.91 -25.32 -66.86
C ASN A 500 -19.56 -25.70 -65.51
N PRO A 501 -20.77 -25.19 -65.20
CA PRO A 501 -21.49 -25.65 -64.03
C PRO A 501 -21.89 -27.13 -64.20
N PRO A 502 -21.89 -27.94 -63.13
CA PRO A 502 -22.29 -29.35 -63.20
C PRO A 502 -23.74 -29.48 -63.72
N THR A 503 -23.98 -30.44 -64.60
CA THR A 503 -25.32 -30.70 -65.18
C THR A 503 -26.23 -31.47 -64.22
N ASP A 504 -27.56 -31.25 -64.30
CA ASP A 504 -28.56 -31.89 -63.41
C ASP A 504 -28.46 -33.44 -63.36
N ASP A 505 -27.98 -34.10 -64.42
CA ASP A 505 -27.76 -35.55 -64.49
C ASP A 505 -26.54 -36.04 -63.66
N GLU A 506 -25.59 -35.17 -63.31
CA GLU A 506 -24.43 -35.47 -62.43
C GLU A 506 -24.76 -35.22 -60.94
N ALA A 507 -25.92 -34.62 -60.65
CA ALA A 507 -26.45 -34.44 -59.31
C ALA A 507 -27.25 -35.67 -58.81
N GLU A 508 -27.79 -36.51 -59.72
CA GLU A 508 -28.57 -37.70 -59.37
C GLU A 508 -27.72 -38.93 -58.96
N ASP A 509 -26.44 -39.00 -59.36
CA ASP A 509 -25.53 -40.11 -58.99
C ASP A 509 -24.79 -39.89 -57.65
N GLN A 510 -25.17 -38.84 -56.91
CA GLN A 510 -24.66 -38.60 -55.56
C GLN A 510 -25.44 -39.46 -54.56
N LYS A 511 -24.82 -40.56 -54.10
CA LYS A 511 -25.35 -41.35 -52.98
C LYS A 511 -25.67 -40.42 -51.81
N SER A 512 -26.89 -40.52 -51.29
CA SER A 512 -27.26 -39.82 -50.05
C SER A 512 -26.34 -40.25 -48.90
N PHE A 513 -26.11 -39.37 -47.92
CA PHE A 513 -25.31 -39.68 -46.72
C PHE A 513 -25.77 -40.98 -46.03
N GLU A 514 -27.10 -41.22 -46.01
CA GLU A 514 -27.74 -42.47 -45.54
C GLU A 514 -27.40 -43.72 -46.39
N GLU A 515 -27.11 -43.59 -47.68
CA GLU A 515 -26.72 -44.71 -48.56
C GLU A 515 -25.23 -45.05 -48.49
N ILE A 516 -24.38 -44.08 -48.15
CA ILE A 516 -22.95 -44.29 -47.90
C ILE A 516 -22.77 -45.07 -46.58
N LEU A 517 -23.57 -44.77 -45.57
CA LEU A 517 -23.53 -45.42 -44.24
C LEU A 517 -24.08 -46.85 -44.20
N LYS A 518 -24.85 -47.30 -45.21
CA LYS A 518 -25.42 -48.66 -45.26
C LYS A 518 -24.39 -49.79 -45.40
N GLY A 519 -23.11 -49.49 -45.57
CA GLY A 519 -22.03 -50.47 -45.75
C GLY A 519 -20.80 -50.26 -44.87
N VAL A 520 -20.85 -49.39 -43.86
CA VAL A 520 -19.72 -49.04 -43.01
C VAL A 520 -19.98 -49.55 -41.58
N ASP A 521 -19.13 -50.47 -41.09
CA ASP A 521 -19.29 -51.13 -39.78
C ASP A 521 -18.85 -50.23 -38.59
N SER A 522 -18.12 -49.13 -38.83
CA SER A 522 -17.72 -48.14 -37.83
C SER A 522 -17.50 -46.73 -38.45
N LEU A 523 -17.96 -45.67 -37.79
CA LEU A 523 -17.79 -44.27 -38.24
C LEU A 523 -16.34 -43.78 -38.14
N ASP A 524 -15.46 -44.52 -37.46
CA ASP A 524 -14.04 -44.17 -37.27
C ASP A 524 -13.19 -44.38 -38.55
N ASP A 525 -13.73 -45.08 -39.56
CA ASP A 525 -13.02 -45.46 -40.80
C ASP A 525 -13.38 -44.62 -42.04
N VAL A 526 -14.24 -43.60 -41.91
CA VAL A 526 -14.71 -42.79 -43.04
C VAL A 526 -13.99 -41.45 -43.07
N SER A 527 -13.11 -41.25 -44.05
CA SER A 527 -12.50 -39.93 -44.27
C SER A 527 -13.45 -38.99 -45.03
N ILE A 528 -13.29 -37.68 -44.86
CA ILE A 528 -14.03 -36.66 -45.64
C ILE A 528 -13.84 -36.90 -47.16
N GLU A 529 -12.70 -37.45 -47.57
CA GLU A 529 -12.41 -37.84 -48.95
C GLU A 529 -13.17 -39.10 -49.44
N ASP A 530 -13.70 -39.94 -48.55
CA ASP A 530 -14.51 -41.12 -48.90
C ASP A 530 -16.01 -40.81 -49.05
N ILE A 531 -16.47 -39.68 -48.51
CA ILE A 531 -17.86 -39.17 -48.63
C ILE A 531 -18.00 -38.22 -49.82
N LEU A 532 -16.91 -37.56 -50.23
CA LEU A 532 -16.90 -36.65 -51.37
C LEU A 532 -16.91 -37.43 -52.70
N PRO A 533 -17.80 -37.12 -53.66
CA PRO A 533 -17.80 -37.75 -54.97
C PRO A 533 -16.47 -37.50 -55.69
N ASN A 534 -16.02 -38.49 -56.46
CA ASN A 534 -14.71 -38.57 -57.13
C ASN A 534 -14.23 -37.22 -57.71
N GLU A 535 -13.04 -36.79 -57.28
CA GLU A 535 -12.42 -35.46 -57.41
C GLU A 535 -12.26 -34.86 -58.83
N LYS A 536 -12.67 -35.52 -59.91
CA LYS A 536 -12.31 -35.10 -61.27
C LYS A 536 -13.43 -34.52 -62.12
N ASP A 537 -14.70 -34.75 -61.77
CA ASP A 537 -15.80 -34.43 -62.69
C ASP A 537 -16.71 -33.27 -62.23
N ASN A 538 -16.73 -32.91 -60.93
CA ASN A 538 -17.56 -31.79 -60.43
C ASN A 538 -16.75 -30.50 -60.19
N THR A 539 -16.90 -29.54 -61.10
CA THR A 539 -16.22 -28.23 -61.07
C THR A 539 -16.60 -27.38 -59.84
N ALA A 540 -17.79 -27.56 -59.26
CA ALA A 540 -18.23 -26.84 -58.05
C ALA A 540 -17.41 -27.25 -56.82
N ILE A 541 -17.16 -28.55 -56.66
CA ILE A 541 -16.37 -29.10 -55.55
C ILE A 541 -14.91 -28.67 -55.66
N VAL A 542 -14.34 -28.68 -56.87
CA VAL A 542 -12.96 -28.23 -57.11
C VAL A 542 -12.81 -26.73 -56.80
N ALA A 543 -13.78 -25.90 -57.22
CA ALA A 543 -13.77 -24.47 -56.93
C ALA A 543 -13.93 -24.17 -55.43
N TRP A 544 -14.87 -24.85 -54.76
CA TRP A 544 -15.05 -24.72 -53.31
C TRP A 544 -13.79 -25.15 -52.54
N LYS A 545 -13.18 -26.30 -52.89
CA LYS A 545 -11.95 -26.80 -52.26
C LYS A 545 -10.79 -25.82 -52.43
N ALA A 546 -10.67 -25.16 -53.59
CA ALA A 546 -9.65 -24.16 -53.83
C ALA A 546 -9.84 -22.89 -52.96
N VAL A 547 -11.07 -22.41 -52.81
CA VAL A 547 -11.38 -21.26 -51.93
C VAL A 547 -11.25 -21.65 -50.45
N SER A 548 -11.61 -22.88 -50.07
CA SER A 548 -11.48 -23.35 -48.69
C SER A 548 -10.04 -23.58 -48.29
N GLU A 549 -9.21 -24.05 -49.21
CA GLU A 549 -7.76 -24.15 -49.03
C GLU A 549 -7.13 -22.77 -48.86
N ALA A 550 -7.57 -21.77 -49.63
CA ALA A 550 -7.12 -20.37 -49.53
C ALA A 550 -7.46 -19.75 -48.16
N VAL A 551 -8.71 -19.86 -47.72
CA VAL A 551 -9.20 -19.27 -46.46
C VAL A 551 -8.77 -20.08 -45.24
N GLY A 552 -9.16 -21.37 -45.22
CA GLY A 552 -9.14 -22.21 -44.03
C GLY A 552 -7.76 -22.70 -43.61
N ARG A 553 -6.86 -22.87 -44.58
CA ARG A 553 -5.48 -23.26 -44.30
C ARG A 553 -4.54 -22.07 -44.49
N LYS A 554 -4.60 -21.45 -45.65
CA LYS A 554 -3.54 -20.57 -46.14
C LYS A 554 -3.54 -19.17 -45.52
N LEU A 555 -4.67 -18.46 -45.49
CA LEU A 555 -4.77 -17.16 -44.82
C LEU A 555 -4.60 -17.29 -43.30
N ARG A 556 -5.24 -18.30 -42.70
CA ARG A 556 -5.17 -18.54 -41.25
C ARG A 556 -3.77 -18.92 -40.78
N GLU A 557 -3.01 -19.67 -41.57
CA GLU A 557 -1.58 -19.97 -41.32
C GLU A 557 -0.74 -18.68 -41.29
N GLU A 558 -0.87 -17.82 -42.31
CA GLU A 558 -0.12 -16.54 -42.36
C GLU A 558 -0.46 -15.60 -41.20
N ILE A 559 -1.75 -15.47 -40.84
CA ILE A 559 -2.17 -14.65 -39.69
C ILE A 559 -1.63 -15.23 -38.37
N ALA A 560 -1.70 -16.55 -38.20
CA ALA A 560 -1.18 -17.23 -37.01
C ALA A 560 0.34 -17.06 -36.88
N GLU A 561 1.10 -17.17 -37.98
CA GLU A 561 2.55 -16.96 -37.96
C GLU A 561 2.92 -15.53 -37.56
N ILE A 562 2.22 -14.51 -38.07
CA ILE A 562 2.41 -13.11 -37.64
C ILE A 562 2.05 -12.95 -36.17
N TYR A 563 0.91 -13.49 -35.74
CA TYR A 563 0.46 -13.44 -34.34
C TYR A 563 1.50 -14.01 -33.39
N VAL A 564 2.00 -15.21 -33.70
CA VAL A 564 3.01 -15.92 -32.90
C VAL A 564 4.33 -15.14 -32.90
N ALA A 565 4.78 -14.66 -34.06
CA ALA A 565 6.02 -13.90 -34.15
C ALA A 565 5.94 -12.59 -33.34
N GLN A 566 4.89 -11.79 -33.50
CA GLN A 566 4.73 -10.53 -32.76
C GLN A 566 4.64 -10.77 -31.25
N THR A 567 3.86 -11.77 -30.83
CA THR A 567 3.75 -12.17 -29.42
C THR A 567 5.13 -12.46 -28.84
N GLN A 568 5.92 -13.30 -29.54
CA GLN A 568 7.25 -13.70 -29.07
C GLN A 568 8.24 -12.52 -29.06
N ILE A 569 8.21 -11.65 -30.07
CA ILE A 569 9.11 -10.49 -30.15
C ILE A 569 8.80 -9.49 -29.03
N ARG A 570 7.54 -9.06 -28.88
CA ARG A 570 7.15 -8.08 -27.86
C ARG A 570 7.39 -8.59 -26.44
N LEU A 571 7.20 -9.89 -26.23
CA LEU A 571 7.50 -10.56 -24.96
C LEU A 571 8.94 -10.36 -24.50
N PHE A 572 9.91 -10.40 -25.43
CA PHE A 572 11.32 -10.16 -25.11
C PHE A 572 11.75 -8.68 -25.23
N LEU A 573 10.83 -7.76 -25.57
CA LEU A 573 11.08 -6.32 -25.41
C LEU A 573 10.81 -5.84 -23.98
N ILE A 574 10.05 -6.61 -23.19
CA ILE A 574 9.83 -6.35 -21.77
C ILE A 574 11.07 -6.80 -20.99
N ASP A 575 11.72 -5.86 -20.32
CA ASP A 575 12.96 -6.12 -19.59
C ASP A 575 12.86 -5.76 -18.11
N ILE A 576 13.67 -6.45 -17.31
CA ILE A 576 13.83 -6.20 -15.87
C ILE A 576 15.32 -6.11 -15.57
N GLU A 577 15.74 -5.04 -14.91
CA GLU A 577 17.14 -4.82 -14.57
C GLU A 577 17.64 -5.84 -13.52
N PRO A 578 18.75 -6.56 -13.79
CA PRO A 578 19.33 -7.50 -12.83
C PRO A 578 20.16 -6.74 -11.78
N PHE A 579 19.88 -6.98 -10.50
CA PHE A 579 20.67 -6.45 -9.40
C PHE A 579 21.19 -7.58 -8.51
N SER A 580 22.50 -7.74 -8.42
CA SER A 580 23.13 -8.57 -7.39
C SER A 580 23.52 -7.68 -6.22
N ILE A 581 22.78 -7.78 -5.12
CA ILE A 581 23.00 -6.99 -3.91
C ILE A 581 23.47 -7.95 -2.81
N PRO A 582 24.72 -7.81 -2.33
CA PRO A 582 25.21 -8.61 -1.21
C PRO A 582 24.34 -8.40 0.04
N SER A 583 23.94 -9.52 0.67
CA SER A 583 22.97 -9.47 1.76
C SER A 583 23.50 -8.73 2.99
N GLU A 584 24.78 -8.92 3.29
CA GLU A 584 25.52 -8.38 4.42
C GLU A 584 25.59 -6.85 4.34
N THR A 585 25.85 -6.34 3.13
CA THR A 585 25.90 -4.92 2.82
C THR A 585 24.53 -4.28 3.03
N ALA A 586 23.47 -4.85 2.45
CA ALA A 586 22.11 -4.34 2.60
C ALA A 586 21.64 -4.36 4.06
N ILE A 587 21.94 -5.43 4.81
CA ILE A 587 21.59 -5.51 6.24
C ILE A 587 22.35 -4.46 7.04
N SER A 588 23.66 -4.30 6.79
CA SER A 588 24.47 -3.30 7.48
C SER A 588 23.97 -1.89 7.20
N PHE A 589 23.57 -1.61 5.95
CA PHE A 589 22.94 -0.36 5.57
C PHE A 589 21.61 -0.14 6.31
N ALA A 590 20.75 -1.16 6.36
CA ALA A 590 19.47 -1.11 7.06
C ALA A 590 19.65 -0.80 8.55
N LEU A 591 20.54 -1.53 9.24
CA LEU A 591 20.77 -1.37 10.67
C LEU A 591 21.31 0.02 11.05
N GLN A 592 21.95 0.73 10.12
CA GLN A 592 22.43 2.10 10.33
C GLN A 592 21.39 3.18 10.03
N ASN A 593 20.43 2.89 9.15
CA ASN A 593 19.51 3.90 8.61
C ASN A 593 18.07 3.75 9.09
N ARG A 594 17.62 2.55 9.44
CA ARG A 594 16.24 2.25 9.89
C ARG A 594 15.81 3.12 11.06
N LEU A 595 14.73 3.88 10.86
CA LEU A 595 14.28 4.90 11.79
C LEU A 595 13.65 4.31 13.06
N ASP A 596 12.89 3.25 12.90
CA ASP A 596 12.30 2.45 13.98
C ASP A 596 13.38 1.81 14.87
N LEU A 597 14.48 1.31 14.29
CA LEU A 597 15.61 0.77 15.06
C LEU A 597 16.32 1.86 15.87
N MET A 598 16.44 3.06 15.31
CA MET A 598 16.96 4.22 16.07
C MET A 598 16.06 4.55 17.26
N ASN A 599 14.74 4.48 17.08
CA ASN A 599 13.76 4.68 18.15
C ASN A 599 13.86 3.57 19.21
N SER A 600 13.97 2.30 18.80
CA SER A 600 14.17 1.16 19.71
C SER A 600 15.46 1.29 20.53
N LYS A 601 16.58 1.63 19.88
CA LYS A 601 17.87 1.92 20.56
C LYS A 601 17.72 3.05 21.58
N ALA A 602 16.97 4.09 21.22
CA ALA A 602 16.72 5.23 22.07
C ALA A 602 15.83 4.87 23.28
N LEU A 603 14.86 3.98 23.12
CA LEU A 603 14.01 3.47 24.20
C LEU A 603 14.80 2.68 25.25
N VAL A 604 15.86 1.96 24.87
CA VAL A 604 16.76 1.30 25.84
C VAL A 604 17.36 2.31 26.81
N MET A 605 17.85 3.45 26.28
CA MET A 605 18.37 4.53 27.10
C MET A 605 17.29 5.19 27.97
N ASP A 606 16.06 5.31 27.47
CA ASP A 606 14.94 5.85 28.24
C ASP A 606 14.60 4.94 29.43
N ARG A 607 14.59 3.62 29.22
CA ARG A 607 14.39 2.66 30.33
C ARG A 607 15.54 2.72 31.33
N PHE A 608 16.78 2.90 30.88
CA PHE A 608 17.91 3.12 31.78
C PHE A 608 17.71 4.38 32.65
N ARG A 609 17.34 5.53 32.06
CA ARG A 609 17.08 6.75 32.85
C ARG A 609 15.92 6.57 33.83
N LYS A 610 14.88 5.82 33.48
CA LYS A 610 13.79 5.48 34.41
C LYS A 610 14.26 4.66 35.60
N VAL A 611 15.28 3.81 35.46
CA VAL A 611 15.90 3.10 36.59
C VAL A 611 16.55 4.09 37.55
N GLU A 612 17.25 5.10 37.03
CA GLU A 612 17.85 6.17 37.85
C GLU A 612 16.79 6.99 38.61
N VAL A 613 15.67 7.34 37.95
CA VAL A 613 14.55 8.04 38.61
C VAL A 613 13.90 7.18 39.71
N ALA A 614 13.75 5.87 39.48
CA ALA A 614 13.23 4.96 40.49
C ALA A 614 14.24 4.71 41.64
N ALA A 615 15.54 4.80 41.36
CA ALA A 615 16.59 4.74 42.38
C ALA A 615 16.56 5.96 43.31
N ASP A 616 16.39 7.17 42.77
CA ASP A 616 16.20 8.41 43.55
C ASP A 616 15.00 8.29 44.51
N ALA A 617 13.93 7.62 44.07
CA ALA A 617 12.76 7.35 44.91
C ALA A 617 13.04 6.42 46.11
N LEU A 618 14.23 5.83 46.25
CA LEU A 618 14.68 5.06 47.43
C LEU A 618 15.47 5.90 48.44
N GLU A 619 15.90 7.11 48.07
CA GLU A 619 16.67 8.01 48.94
C GLU A 619 15.81 8.75 49.97
N SER A 620 16.37 9.05 51.15
CA SER A 620 15.71 9.89 52.17
C SER A 620 15.17 11.20 51.59
N ASP A 621 14.01 11.64 52.06
CA ASP A 621 13.50 12.97 51.72
C ASP A 621 14.09 14.01 52.68
N LEU A 622 14.60 15.11 52.14
CA LEU A 622 15.09 16.26 52.90
C LEU A 622 14.65 17.52 52.17
N ASN A 623 13.62 18.19 52.68
CA ASN A 623 13.06 19.39 52.09
C ASN A 623 13.42 20.63 52.90
N PHE A 624 14.03 21.61 52.24
CA PHE A 624 14.10 22.97 52.76
C PHE A 624 12.84 23.72 52.39
N GLN A 625 12.18 24.31 53.39
CA GLN A 625 10.97 25.11 53.22
C GLN A 625 11.19 26.49 53.83
N GLY A 626 11.01 27.52 53.01
CA GLY A 626 11.02 28.91 53.42
C GLY A 626 9.70 29.57 53.09
N GLN A 627 9.08 30.22 54.06
CA GLN A 627 7.87 31.01 53.85
C GLN A 627 8.07 32.40 54.46
N VAL A 628 7.69 33.42 53.68
CA VAL A 628 7.63 34.81 54.10
C VAL A 628 6.22 35.29 53.87
N ALA A 629 5.50 35.64 54.93
CA ALA A 629 4.18 36.25 54.88
C ALA A 629 4.26 37.68 55.41
N LEU A 630 4.07 38.67 54.54
CA LEU A 630 4.04 40.09 54.89
C LEU A 630 2.59 40.51 55.10
N GLY A 631 2.16 40.64 56.35
CA GLY A 631 0.77 40.93 56.71
C GLY A 631 0.46 42.43 56.81
N SER A 632 -0.78 42.80 56.52
CA SER A 632 -1.31 44.13 56.82
C SER A 632 -1.70 44.24 58.30
N ASP A 633 -1.70 45.46 58.81
CA ASP A 633 -2.25 45.81 60.13
C ASP A 633 -3.72 45.35 60.26
N SER A 634 -4.00 44.50 61.24
CA SER A 634 -5.35 43.92 61.48
C SER A 634 -6.34 44.92 62.05
N ASP A 635 -5.85 46.00 62.69
CA ASP A 635 -6.66 47.03 63.33
C ASP A 635 -6.98 48.19 62.36
N SER A 636 -6.35 48.16 61.19
CA SER A 636 -6.54 49.14 60.12
C SER A 636 -7.23 48.48 58.93
N ASN A 637 -8.39 49.02 58.52
CA ASN A 637 -9.10 48.58 57.31
C ASN A 637 -8.42 49.05 55.99
N ASN A 638 -7.09 49.00 55.94
CA ASN A 638 -6.28 49.36 54.78
C ASN A 638 -5.41 48.17 54.34
N PRO A 639 -5.78 47.46 53.27
CA PRO A 639 -5.05 46.28 52.78
C PRO A 639 -3.65 46.59 52.23
N PHE A 640 -3.28 47.86 52.06
CA PHE A 640 -1.95 48.27 51.59
C PHE A 640 -1.03 48.78 52.71
N LYS A 641 -1.48 48.77 53.97
CA LYS A 641 -0.66 49.15 55.12
C LYS A 641 0.00 47.88 55.67
N LEU A 642 1.06 47.44 54.99
CA LEU A 642 1.92 46.37 55.50
C LEU A 642 2.56 46.81 56.82
N ASP A 643 2.48 45.96 57.83
CA ASP A 643 3.07 46.22 59.14
C ASP A 643 4.11 45.15 59.45
N SER A 644 5.32 45.60 59.77
CA SER A 644 6.41 44.71 60.21
C SER A 644 6.03 43.86 61.42
N ALA A 645 5.13 44.33 62.29
CA ALA A 645 4.64 43.57 63.45
C ALA A 645 3.82 42.33 63.05
N ASN A 646 3.22 42.33 61.86
CA ASN A 646 2.40 41.24 61.33
C ASN A 646 3.13 40.40 60.27
N ASN A 647 4.44 40.61 60.09
CA ASN A 647 5.26 39.78 59.21
C ASN A 647 5.60 38.46 59.90
N GLN A 648 5.40 37.34 59.20
CA GLN A 648 5.78 36.01 59.65
C GLN A 648 6.86 35.44 58.72
N TYR A 649 7.95 34.97 59.32
CA TYR A 649 9.04 34.28 58.64
C TYR A 649 9.12 32.86 59.18
N GLN A 650 9.04 31.87 58.31
CA GLN A 650 9.17 30.46 58.66
C GLN A 650 10.27 29.82 57.81
N LEU A 651 11.26 29.24 58.48
CA LEU A 651 12.28 28.41 57.87
C LEU A 651 12.18 27.02 58.50
N GLY A 652 12.08 25.99 57.67
CA GLY A 652 11.94 24.61 58.10
C GLY A 652 12.82 23.68 57.30
N LEU A 653 13.37 22.68 57.98
CA LEU A 653 13.94 21.49 57.35
C LEU A 653 13.04 20.32 57.72
N GLN A 654 12.47 19.66 56.72
CA GLN A 654 11.70 18.43 56.89
C GLN A 654 12.55 17.26 56.41
N PHE A 655 12.78 16.28 57.28
CA PHE A 655 13.51 15.06 56.95
C PHE A 655 12.62 13.85 57.17
N ASP A 656 12.41 13.06 56.12
CA ASP A 656 11.68 11.79 56.17
C ASP A 656 12.62 10.64 55.77
N GLY A 657 12.98 9.83 56.77
CA GLY A 657 13.90 8.70 56.61
C GLY A 657 13.28 7.49 55.89
N PRO A 658 14.08 6.64 55.22
CA PRO A 658 13.60 5.52 54.42
C PRO A 658 13.31 4.28 55.28
N LEU A 659 12.37 4.38 56.22
CA LEU A 659 12.07 3.29 57.17
C LEU A 659 11.22 2.16 56.56
N ASN A 660 10.30 2.47 55.64
CA ASN A 660 9.49 1.49 54.93
C ASN A 660 9.25 1.93 53.48
N ARG A 661 9.94 1.26 52.53
CA ARG A 661 9.87 1.56 51.09
C ARG A 661 9.59 0.33 50.23
N ARG A 662 8.69 -0.53 50.71
CA ARG A 662 8.39 -1.80 50.01
C ARG A 662 7.79 -1.55 48.63
N ALA A 663 6.99 -0.50 48.47
CA ALA A 663 6.41 -0.13 47.18
C ALA A 663 7.49 0.36 46.21
N GLU A 664 8.33 1.32 46.63
CA GLU A 664 9.41 1.89 45.82
C GLU A 664 10.49 0.86 45.49
N ARG A 665 10.81 -0.06 46.41
CA ARG A 665 11.71 -1.19 46.14
C ARG A 665 11.17 -2.06 45.01
N ASN A 666 9.87 -2.38 45.06
CA ASN A 666 9.25 -3.22 44.04
C ASN A 666 9.18 -2.47 42.70
N ASP A 667 8.90 -1.17 42.72
CA ASP A 667 8.92 -0.30 41.52
C ASP A 667 10.31 -0.25 40.89
N TYR A 668 11.36 0.02 41.68
CA TYR A 668 12.76 -0.03 41.23
C TYR A 668 13.14 -1.38 40.63
N ARG A 669 12.73 -2.49 41.26
CA ARG A 669 12.97 -3.82 40.69
C ARG A 669 12.21 -4.02 39.38
N SER A 670 10.99 -3.49 39.28
CA SER A 670 10.19 -3.53 38.05
C SER A 670 10.87 -2.74 36.93
N THR A 671 11.40 -1.54 37.20
CA THR A 671 12.13 -0.73 36.21
C THR A 671 13.42 -1.41 35.73
N GLN A 672 14.15 -2.11 36.60
CA GLN A 672 15.32 -2.90 36.19
C GLN A 672 14.95 -4.04 35.24
N ILE A 673 13.85 -4.76 35.54
CA ILE A 673 13.35 -5.82 34.68
C ILE A 673 12.89 -5.24 33.33
N ALA A 674 12.21 -4.09 33.35
CA ALA A 674 11.78 -3.39 32.14
C ALA A 674 12.98 -2.91 31.27
N TYR A 675 14.07 -2.46 31.89
CA TYR A 675 15.31 -2.13 31.18
C TYR A 675 15.93 -3.36 30.51
N GLN A 676 16.04 -4.48 31.23
CA GLN A 676 16.53 -5.72 30.65
C GLN A 676 15.62 -6.25 29.52
N ALA A 677 14.30 -6.07 29.65
CA ALA A 677 13.35 -6.40 28.61
C ALA A 677 13.54 -5.52 27.37
N ALA A 678 13.78 -4.21 27.53
CA ALA A 678 14.05 -3.32 26.41
C ALA A 678 15.35 -3.67 25.66
N ILE A 679 16.40 -4.11 26.35
CA ILE A 679 17.61 -4.62 25.67
C ILE A 679 17.28 -5.84 24.82
N ARG A 680 16.51 -6.80 25.37
CA ARG A 680 16.10 -8.00 24.60
C ARG A 680 15.25 -7.64 23.40
N ASN A 681 14.34 -6.67 23.54
CA ASN A 681 13.53 -6.17 22.42
C ASN A 681 14.41 -5.52 21.36
N PHE A 682 15.36 -4.67 21.73
CA PHE A 682 16.30 -4.07 20.77
C PHE A 682 17.13 -5.11 20.01
N ILE A 683 17.60 -6.17 20.69
CA ILE A 683 18.30 -7.28 20.03
C ILE A 683 17.36 -7.99 19.04
N ALA A 684 16.12 -8.28 19.47
CA ALA A 684 15.11 -8.90 18.60
C ALA A 684 14.75 -8.02 17.40
N ASP A 685 14.68 -6.70 17.57
CA ASP A 685 14.40 -5.75 16.48
C ASP A 685 15.54 -5.74 15.45
N LYS A 686 16.81 -5.77 15.89
CA LYS A 686 17.96 -5.92 14.98
C LYS A 686 17.85 -7.19 14.14
N ASP A 687 17.55 -8.32 14.79
CA ASP A 687 17.43 -9.61 14.12
C ASP A 687 16.21 -9.67 13.19
N SER A 688 15.10 -9.04 13.57
CA SER A 688 13.90 -8.93 12.73
C SER A 688 14.21 -8.15 11.45
N ILE A 689 14.84 -6.98 11.57
CA ILE A 689 15.23 -6.15 10.42
C ILE A 689 16.19 -6.91 9.50
N ALA A 690 17.20 -7.57 10.06
CA ALA A 690 18.13 -8.38 9.26
C ALA A 690 17.41 -9.51 8.50
N ASN A 691 16.45 -10.18 9.13
CA ASN A 691 15.65 -11.22 8.49
C ASN A 691 14.68 -10.66 7.44
N ASP A 692 14.09 -9.49 7.69
CA ASP A 692 13.21 -8.81 6.74
C ASP A 692 13.96 -8.39 5.48
N VAL A 693 15.13 -7.77 5.62
CA VAL A 693 15.99 -7.41 4.47
C VAL A 693 16.38 -8.66 3.67
N ARG A 694 16.81 -9.74 4.34
CA ARG A 694 17.12 -11.01 3.66
C ARG A 694 15.91 -11.58 2.91
N ARG A 695 14.74 -11.56 3.53
CA ARG A 695 13.50 -12.05 2.91
C ARG A 695 13.15 -11.21 1.68
N ILE A 696 13.27 -9.89 1.75
CA ILE A 696 13.01 -8.99 0.63
C ILE A 696 14.00 -9.22 -0.50
N LEU A 697 15.30 -9.35 -0.22
CA LEU A 697 16.30 -9.64 -1.25
C LEU A 697 16.05 -10.98 -1.95
N ARG A 698 15.75 -12.03 -1.17
CA ARG A 698 15.38 -13.35 -1.74
C ARG A 698 14.11 -13.28 -2.56
N GLN A 699 13.09 -12.54 -2.10
CA GLN A 699 11.83 -12.41 -2.82
C GLN A 699 12.01 -11.58 -4.10
N LEU A 700 12.86 -10.55 -4.07
CA LEU A 700 13.22 -9.74 -5.24
C LEU A 700 13.88 -10.64 -6.29
N GLU A 701 14.90 -11.41 -5.90
CA GLU A 701 15.59 -12.32 -6.81
C GLU A 701 14.66 -13.44 -7.31
N PHE A 702 13.87 -14.03 -6.42
CA PHE A 702 12.85 -15.01 -6.80
C PHE A 702 11.84 -14.44 -7.79
N SER A 703 11.37 -13.20 -7.61
CA SER A 703 10.42 -12.55 -8.53
C SER A 703 11.05 -12.23 -9.89
N ARG A 704 12.35 -11.91 -9.93
CA ARG A 704 13.13 -11.72 -11.16
C ARG A 704 13.21 -13.03 -11.95
N LEU A 705 13.64 -14.11 -11.31
CA LEU A 705 13.72 -15.43 -11.92
C LEU A 705 12.32 -15.95 -12.33
N SER A 706 11.30 -15.71 -11.49
CA SER A 706 9.91 -16.06 -11.81
C SER A 706 9.39 -15.31 -13.03
N PHE A 707 9.78 -14.05 -13.22
CA PHE A 707 9.47 -13.31 -14.45
C PHE A 707 10.16 -13.94 -15.67
N GLN A 708 11.45 -14.28 -15.59
CA GLN A 708 12.16 -14.97 -16.68
C GLN A 708 11.49 -16.31 -17.04
N ILE A 709 11.10 -17.10 -16.04
CA ILE A 709 10.38 -18.36 -16.25
C ILE A 709 8.99 -18.12 -16.85
N ALA A 710 8.22 -17.16 -16.33
CA ALA A 710 6.89 -16.82 -16.86
C ALA A 710 6.96 -16.36 -18.32
N ARG A 711 8.03 -15.64 -18.68
CA ARG A 711 8.33 -15.27 -20.07
C ARG A 711 8.49 -16.52 -20.94
N GLN A 712 9.32 -17.49 -20.52
CA GLN A 712 9.47 -18.74 -21.26
C GLN A 712 8.17 -19.57 -21.31
N GLN A 713 7.33 -19.50 -20.29
CA GLN A 713 6.01 -20.14 -20.27
C GLN A 713 5.05 -19.52 -21.29
N VAL A 714 4.99 -18.19 -21.42
CA VAL A 714 4.18 -17.51 -22.45
C VAL A 714 4.65 -17.92 -23.83
N PHE A 715 5.96 -17.97 -24.03
CA PHE A 715 6.56 -18.40 -25.29
C PHE A 715 6.16 -19.85 -25.65
N ALA A 716 6.31 -20.78 -24.70
CA ALA A 716 5.95 -22.18 -24.90
C ALA A 716 4.44 -22.36 -25.11
N ALA A 717 3.60 -21.69 -24.32
CA ALA A 717 2.15 -21.76 -24.43
C ALA A 717 1.65 -21.20 -25.77
N THR A 718 2.26 -20.11 -26.27
CA THR A 718 1.94 -19.55 -27.59
C THR A 718 2.22 -20.58 -28.70
N ARG A 719 3.35 -21.29 -28.63
CA ARG A 719 3.67 -22.38 -29.58
C ARG A 719 2.74 -23.58 -29.46
N GLN A 720 2.32 -23.93 -28.23
CA GLN A 720 1.37 -25.02 -28.02
C GLN A 720 0.01 -24.71 -28.62
N VAL A 721 -0.48 -23.47 -28.47
CA VAL A 721 -1.72 -23.03 -29.12
C VAL A 721 -1.60 -23.11 -30.64
N ASP A 722 -0.51 -22.58 -31.19
CA ASP A 722 -0.27 -22.63 -32.64
C ASP A 722 -0.22 -24.07 -33.17
N GLN A 723 0.56 -24.94 -32.52
CA GLN A 723 0.64 -26.36 -32.90
C GLN A 723 -0.72 -27.06 -32.79
N ALA A 724 -1.47 -26.85 -31.71
CA ALA A 724 -2.79 -27.45 -31.53
C ALA A 724 -3.78 -26.97 -32.60
N GLN A 725 -3.69 -25.70 -33.01
CA GLN A 725 -4.47 -25.17 -34.13
C GLN A 725 -4.04 -25.79 -35.47
N ILE A 726 -2.74 -25.96 -35.71
CA ILE A 726 -2.21 -26.62 -36.92
C ILE A 726 -2.72 -28.07 -36.99
N ASP A 727 -2.60 -28.83 -35.89
CA ASP A 727 -3.03 -30.23 -35.81
C ASP A 727 -4.54 -30.35 -36.06
N LEU A 728 -5.35 -29.45 -35.49
CA LEU A 728 -6.79 -29.41 -35.73
C LEU A 728 -7.11 -29.06 -37.19
N ARG A 729 -6.40 -28.11 -37.81
CA ARG A 729 -6.57 -27.75 -39.23
C ARG A 729 -6.15 -28.86 -40.19
N GLN A 730 -5.17 -29.67 -39.82
CA GLN A 730 -4.64 -30.75 -40.65
C GLN A 730 -5.35 -32.10 -40.41
N SER A 731 -6.05 -32.26 -39.29
CA SER A 731 -6.78 -33.47 -38.98
C SER A 731 -7.88 -33.74 -40.01
N ARG A 732 -7.92 -34.99 -40.49
CA ARG A 732 -8.93 -35.46 -41.46
C ARG A 732 -10.17 -36.07 -40.80
N ALA A 733 -10.13 -36.27 -39.49
CA ALA A 733 -11.22 -36.78 -38.66
C ALA A 733 -11.48 -35.84 -37.48
N ALA A 734 -12.72 -35.82 -36.99
CA ALA A 734 -13.10 -35.05 -35.81
C ALA A 734 -12.58 -35.71 -34.52
N ASP A 735 -11.28 -35.55 -34.26
CA ASP A 735 -10.64 -36.11 -33.08
C ASP A 735 -10.98 -35.30 -31.83
N ALA A 736 -11.76 -35.91 -30.92
CA ALA A 736 -12.11 -35.33 -29.63
C ALA A 736 -10.87 -34.97 -28.79
N ASN A 737 -9.75 -35.71 -28.95
CA ASN A 737 -8.53 -35.42 -28.23
C ASN A 737 -7.87 -34.12 -28.70
N LEU A 738 -7.85 -33.84 -30.00
CA LEU A 738 -7.29 -32.60 -30.55
C LEU A 738 -8.07 -31.37 -30.08
N THR A 739 -9.39 -31.49 -29.96
CA THR A 739 -10.25 -30.43 -29.39
C THR A 739 -9.88 -30.16 -27.93
N ILE A 740 -9.72 -31.21 -27.12
CA ILE A 740 -9.31 -31.07 -25.71
C ILE A 740 -7.92 -30.44 -25.60
N ILE A 741 -6.97 -30.84 -26.45
CA ILE A 741 -5.61 -30.30 -26.48
C ILE A 741 -5.63 -28.80 -26.79
N LEU A 742 -6.42 -28.36 -27.78
CA LEU A 742 -6.56 -26.93 -28.09
C LEU A 742 -7.16 -26.15 -26.91
N LEU A 743 -8.24 -26.65 -26.31
CA LEU A 743 -8.88 -26.00 -25.16
C LEU A 743 -7.92 -25.87 -23.97
N GLN A 744 -7.10 -26.90 -23.71
CA GLN A 744 -6.06 -26.86 -22.68
C GLN A 744 -4.93 -25.90 -23.02
N ALA A 745 -4.51 -25.82 -24.29
CA ALA A 745 -3.48 -24.89 -24.73
C ALA A 745 -3.94 -23.43 -24.60
N LEU A 746 -5.19 -23.12 -24.94
CA LEU A 746 -5.76 -21.78 -24.78
C LEU A 746 -5.82 -21.34 -23.30
N ASP A 747 -6.26 -22.22 -22.41
CA ASP A 747 -6.26 -21.95 -20.96
C ASP A 747 -4.82 -21.78 -20.43
N GLY A 748 -3.89 -22.63 -20.88
CA GLY A 748 -2.47 -22.51 -20.56
C GLY A 748 -1.87 -21.17 -20.99
N MET A 749 -2.20 -20.68 -22.19
CA MET A 749 -1.73 -19.39 -22.70
C MET A 749 -2.32 -18.22 -21.92
N LEU A 750 -3.61 -18.25 -21.58
CA LEU A 750 -4.25 -17.24 -20.73
C LEU A 750 -3.54 -17.15 -19.37
N ASN A 751 -3.34 -18.30 -18.73
CA ASN A 751 -2.68 -18.37 -17.42
C ASN A 751 -1.22 -17.90 -17.49
N ALA A 752 -0.49 -18.24 -18.54
CA ALA A 752 0.88 -17.78 -18.75
C ALA A 752 0.94 -16.25 -18.94
N LYS A 753 0.06 -15.67 -19.78
CA LYS A 753 -0.02 -14.21 -19.99
C LYS A 753 -0.30 -13.47 -18.68
N ASN A 754 -1.27 -13.94 -17.90
CA ASN A 754 -1.60 -13.35 -16.60
C ASN A 754 -0.44 -13.47 -15.61
N SER A 755 0.26 -14.61 -15.59
CA SER A 755 1.41 -14.84 -14.71
C SER A 755 2.59 -13.92 -15.06
N LEU A 756 2.82 -13.61 -16.34
CA LEU A 756 3.88 -12.68 -16.76
C LEU A 756 3.70 -11.28 -16.15
N VAL A 757 2.50 -10.70 -16.29
CA VAL A 757 2.17 -9.37 -15.78
C VAL A 757 2.30 -9.34 -14.25
N GLN A 758 1.76 -10.35 -13.58
CA GLN A 758 1.84 -10.49 -12.12
C GLN A 758 3.29 -10.55 -11.62
N ASN A 759 4.14 -11.36 -12.27
CA ASN A 759 5.55 -11.48 -11.85
C ASN A 759 6.34 -10.19 -12.06
N TRP A 760 6.08 -9.45 -13.14
CA TRP A 760 6.71 -8.14 -13.36
C TRP A 760 6.31 -7.12 -12.28
N ILE A 761 5.02 -7.04 -11.95
CA ILE A 761 4.52 -6.15 -10.88
C ILE A 761 5.06 -6.57 -9.52
N ASN A 762 5.12 -7.87 -9.23
CA ASN A 762 5.70 -8.38 -7.99
C ASN A 762 7.16 -7.94 -7.84
N TYR A 763 7.97 -8.06 -8.90
CA TYR A 763 9.35 -7.57 -8.88
C TYR A 763 9.42 -6.07 -8.58
N ARG A 764 8.58 -5.28 -9.26
CA ARG A 764 8.48 -3.83 -9.06
C ARG A 764 8.15 -3.46 -7.62
N VAL A 765 7.17 -4.14 -7.02
CA VAL A 765 6.77 -3.96 -5.62
C VAL A 765 7.89 -4.39 -4.66
N GLN A 766 8.58 -5.50 -4.93
CA GLN A 766 9.73 -5.91 -4.10
C GLN A 766 10.87 -4.90 -4.15
N LYS A 767 11.15 -4.30 -5.32
CA LYS A 767 12.13 -3.22 -5.45
C LYS A 767 11.75 -2.05 -4.55
N MET A 768 10.49 -1.60 -4.60
CA MET A 768 10.00 -0.53 -3.72
C MET A 768 10.12 -0.88 -2.23
N ARG A 769 9.72 -2.11 -1.84
CA ARG A 769 9.82 -2.59 -0.45
C ARG A 769 11.27 -2.65 0.04
N LEU A 770 12.22 -3.00 -0.82
CA LEU A 770 13.65 -2.94 -0.49
C LEU A 770 14.07 -1.50 -0.14
N PHE A 771 13.67 -0.51 -0.94
CA PHE A 771 14.00 0.89 -0.66
C PHE A 771 13.39 1.38 0.67
N VAL A 772 12.17 0.95 1.01
CA VAL A 772 11.56 1.26 2.32
C VAL A 772 12.31 0.57 3.46
N ALA A 773 12.66 -0.71 3.30
CA ALA A 773 13.42 -1.47 4.31
C ALA A 773 14.82 -0.91 4.56
N LEU A 774 15.39 -0.19 3.58
CA LEU A 774 16.68 0.47 3.69
C LEU A 774 16.57 1.97 4.07
N GLU A 775 15.36 2.52 4.21
CA GLU A 775 15.09 3.97 4.37
C GLU A 775 15.70 4.83 3.25
N MET A 776 15.83 4.26 2.06
CA MET A 776 16.35 4.93 0.87
C MET A 776 15.24 5.45 -0.04
N LEU A 777 13.96 5.21 0.27
CA LEU A 777 12.86 5.77 -0.50
C LEU A 777 12.70 7.26 -0.15
N TYR A 778 13.15 8.14 -1.04
CA TYR A 778 13.02 9.59 -0.87
C TYR A 778 11.78 10.11 -1.59
N LEU A 779 10.98 10.84 -0.83
CA LEU A 779 9.75 11.46 -1.29
C LEU A 779 9.92 12.97 -1.33
N ASP A 780 9.44 13.61 -2.38
CA ASP A 780 9.38 15.07 -2.45
C ASP A 780 8.26 15.67 -1.56
N GLU A 781 8.04 16.99 -1.66
CA GLU A 781 6.98 17.69 -0.93
C GLU A 781 5.57 17.19 -1.32
N ASN A 782 5.41 16.73 -2.56
CA ASN A 782 4.17 16.17 -3.09
C ASN A 782 4.04 14.66 -2.83
N GLY A 783 4.99 14.05 -2.11
CA GLY A 783 4.99 12.63 -1.79
C GLY A 783 5.33 11.71 -2.95
N GLN A 784 5.96 12.21 -4.02
CA GLN A 784 6.38 11.44 -5.19
C GLN A 784 7.81 10.89 -5.00
N TRP A 785 8.08 9.69 -5.50
CA TRP A 785 9.39 9.04 -5.39
C TRP A 785 10.40 9.62 -6.39
N ILE A 786 11.53 10.15 -5.90
CA ILE A 786 12.48 10.92 -6.72
C ILE A 786 13.80 10.20 -7.05
N ASN A 787 14.16 9.14 -6.32
CA ASN A 787 15.48 8.51 -6.41
C ASN A 787 15.43 7.04 -6.85
N GLU A 788 14.45 6.72 -7.68
CA GLU A 788 14.22 5.36 -8.17
C GLU A 788 15.41 4.77 -8.93
N ASP A 789 16.01 5.57 -9.82
CA ASP A 789 17.11 5.13 -10.70
C ASP A 789 18.47 5.26 -10.00
N THR A 790 18.62 6.25 -9.12
CA THR A 790 19.92 6.54 -8.48
C THR A 790 20.12 5.74 -7.20
N GLY A 791 19.07 5.44 -6.42
CA GLY A 791 19.21 4.89 -5.08
C GLY A 791 19.84 3.49 -5.01
N LEU A 792 19.69 2.66 -6.05
CA LEU A 792 20.38 1.36 -6.11
C LEU A 792 21.87 1.50 -6.35
N SER A 793 22.29 2.49 -7.12
CA SER A 793 23.72 2.76 -7.34
C SER A 793 24.41 3.19 -6.04
N ASP A 794 23.71 3.96 -5.19
CA ASP A 794 24.22 4.36 -3.88
C ASP A 794 24.43 3.16 -2.95
N LEU A 795 23.50 2.19 -2.97
CA LEU A 795 23.64 0.94 -2.20
C LEU A 795 24.79 0.07 -2.70
N LEU A 796 24.96 -0.05 -4.02
CA LEU A 796 26.03 -0.87 -4.61
C LEU A 796 27.42 -0.30 -4.32
N ASN A 797 27.53 1.02 -4.14
CA ASN A 797 28.79 1.70 -3.77
C ASN A 797 29.07 1.65 -2.26
N TYR A 798 28.14 1.16 -1.45
CA TYR A 798 28.29 1.07 -0.01
C TYR A 798 29.02 -0.22 0.37
N GLU A 799 30.30 -0.15 0.73
CA GLU A 799 31.11 -1.35 1.05
C GLU A 799 31.27 -1.62 2.55
N VAL A 800 30.56 -0.89 3.42
CA VAL A 800 30.76 -0.96 4.87
C VAL A 800 29.90 -2.05 5.50
N ILE A 801 30.55 -3.04 6.13
CA ILE A 801 29.88 -4.10 6.90
C ILE A 801 29.92 -3.76 8.41
N ASP A 802 28.78 -3.85 9.09
CA ASP A 802 28.70 -3.65 10.53
C ASP A 802 29.33 -4.83 11.29
N THR A 803 30.55 -4.63 11.79
CA THR A 803 31.30 -5.64 12.54
C THR A 803 30.73 -5.95 13.93
N GLU A 804 29.84 -5.11 14.47
CA GLU A 804 29.15 -5.37 15.75
C GLU A 804 28.07 -6.44 15.55
N TYR A 805 27.40 -6.44 14.40
CA TYR A 805 26.39 -7.45 14.05
C TYR A 805 27.01 -8.67 13.36
N PHE A 806 27.91 -8.46 12.39
CA PHE A 806 28.62 -9.50 11.67
C PHE A 806 30.06 -9.62 12.20
N PRO A 807 30.36 -10.56 13.11
CA PRO A 807 31.71 -10.70 13.63
C PRO A 807 32.68 -11.10 12.50
N LEU A 808 33.92 -10.58 12.55
CA LEU A 808 34.93 -10.73 11.49
C LEU A 808 35.21 -12.17 11.04
N ASN A 809 35.02 -13.14 11.93
CA ASN A 809 35.17 -14.57 11.64
C ASN A 809 34.06 -15.12 10.72
N VAL A 810 32.90 -14.48 10.68
CA VAL A 810 31.79 -14.81 9.76
C VAL A 810 32.04 -14.15 8.40
N ILE A 811 32.50 -12.90 8.38
CA ILE A 811 32.83 -12.15 7.15
C ILE A 811 33.95 -12.86 6.38
N ASN A 812 35.06 -13.18 7.04
CA ASN A 812 36.18 -13.90 6.41
C ASN A 812 35.79 -15.31 5.94
N LYS A 813 34.73 -15.91 6.52
CA LYS A 813 34.17 -17.17 6.05
C LYS A 813 33.30 -16.99 4.82
N ALA A 814 32.53 -15.90 4.73
CA ALA A 814 31.73 -15.55 3.55
C ALA A 814 32.61 -15.23 2.33
N ASP A 815 33.79 -14.64 2.51
CA ASP A 815 34.77 -14.47 1.42
C ASP A 815 35.44 -15.79 1.00
N SER A 816 35.56 -16.76 1.92
CA SER A 816 36.10 -18.11 1.62
C SER A 816 35.04 -19.09 1.10
N ASN A 817 33.78 -18.81 1.39
CA ASN A 817 32.57 -19.50 0.96
C ASN A 817 31.67 -18.45 0.31
N SER A 818 32.12 -17.79 -0.75
CA SER A 818 31.27 -16.93 -1.57
C SER A 818 30.25 -17.82 -2.29
N VAL A 819 29.22 -18.18 -1.54
CA VAL A 819 28.02 -18.95 -1.87
C VAL A 819 27.06 -18.06 -2.68
N ASP A 820 27.49 -16.90 -3.16
CA ASP A 820 26.79 -16.12 -4.18
C ASP A 820 26.85 -16.78 -5.58
N ALA A 821 27.55 -17.92 -5.72
CA ALA A 821 27.39 -18.86 -6.83
C ALA A 821 26.28 -19.91 -6.62
N HIS A 822 25.58 -19.91 -5.47
CA HIS A 822 24.61 -20.94 -5.10
C HIS A 822 23.22 -20.39 -4.71
N LEU A 823 22.84 -19.24 -5.25
CA LEU A 823 21.44 -18.81 -5.24
C LEU A 823 20.55 -19.58 -6.24
N ALA A 824 21.13 -20.48 -7.04
CA ALA A 824 20.38 -21.54 -7.71
C ALA A 824 20.00 -22.64 -6.69
N PRO A 825 18.75 -23.13 -6.63
CA PRO A 825 18.46 -24.34 -5.89
C PRO A 825 19.36 -25.45 -6.45
N SER A 826 20.13 -26.11 -5.57
CA SER A 826 20.93 -27.29 -5.91
C SER A 826 20.11 -28.18 -6.84
N ALA A 827 20.53 -28.28 -8.10
CA ALA A 827 19.95 -29.24 -9.03
C ALA A 827 20.01 -30.60 -8.33
N ALA A 828 18.83 -31.17 -8.09
CA ALA A 828 18.72 -32.50 -7.54
C ALA A 828 19.48 -33.46 -8.47
N ASP A 829 20.39 -34.23 -7.88
CA ASP A 829 20.99 -35.40 -8.53
C ASP A 829 19.88 -36.23 -9.19
N PRO A 830 19.97 -36.58 -10.49
CA PRO A 830 19.07 -37.54 -11.07
C PRO A 830 19.45 -38.92 -10.52
N VAL A 831 18.75 -39.32 -9.45
CA VAL A 831 18.61 -40.74 -9.12
C VAL A 831 17.90 -41.38 -10.30
N LEU A 832 18.64 -42.18 -11.09
CA LEU A 832 18.27 -43.52 -11.56
C LEU A 832 19.33 -44.06 -12.55
N GLY A 833 19.98 -45.18 -12.19
CA GLY A 833 20.59 -46.10 -13.16
C GLY A 833 21.92 -46.73 -12.78
N GLU A 834 21.87 -47.95 -12.21
CA GLU A 834 22.87 -49.04 -12.30
C GLU A 834 24.26 -48.83 -11.67
N GLU A 835 24.97 -49.78 -11.07
CA GLU A 835 24.76 -51.16 -10.62
C GLU A 835 26.00 -51.47 -9.74
N ALA A 836 25.79 -52.30 -8.72
CA ALA A 836 26.71 -53.31 -8.18
C ALA A 836 28.21 -53.01 -7.87
N ASN A 837 28.60 -53.51 -6.69
CA ASN A 837 29.93 -53.95 -6.24
C ASN A 837 30.95 -52.89 -5.79
N ARG A 838 31.14 -52.77 -4.46
CA ARG A 838 32.25 -53.46 -3.75
C ARG A 838 32.25 -53.22 -2.24
N GLU A 839 32.74 -54.27 -1.58
CA GLU A 839 32.86 -54.53 -0.15
C GLU A 839 33.75 -53.58 0.69
N LYS A 840 33.33 -53.46 1.97
CA LYS A 840 34.06 -53.54 3.26
C LYS A 840 34.30 -52.28 4.12
N PRO A 841 34.24 -52.42 5.48
CA PRO A 841 34.10 -51.32 6.44
C PRO A 841 35.39 -51.05 7.25
N ALA A 842 35.48 -49.88 7.89
CA ALA A 842 36.37 -49.65 9.04
C ALA A 842 35.82 -48.58 10.00
N GLU A 843 35.51 -49.05 11.21
CA GLU A 843 35.75 -48.46 12.55
C GLU A 843 35.20 -47.07 12.92
N LEU A 844 34.23 -47.08 13.84
CA LEU A 844 33.77 -45.96 14.67
C LEU A 844 34.23 -46.21 16.11
N GLU A 845 35.07 -45.32 16.65
CA GLU A 845 35.40 -45.26 18.08
C GLU A 845 34.26 -44.60 18.86
N LEU A 846 33.80 -45.30 19.90
CA LEU A 846 32.87 -44.84 20.93
C LEU A 846 33.65 -44.14 22.04
N ILE A 847 33.25 -42.92 22.41
CA ILE A 847 33.55 -42.32 23.71
C ILE A 847 32.23 -42.18 24.47
N GLU A 848 32.13 -42.92 25.57
CA GLU A 848 31.04 -42.90 26.54
C GLU A 848 31.08 -41.62 27.40
N ALA A 849 29.91 -41.07 27.71
CA ALA A 849 29.74 -40.14 28.82
C ALA A 849 28.51 -40.55 29.65
N GLU A 850 28.77 -40.62 30.95
CA GLU A 850 28.05 -41.29 32.03
C GLU A 850 26.82 -40.48 32.50
N VAL A 851 25.65 -41.14 32.59
CA VAL A 851 24.42 -40.57 33.15
C VAL A 851 24.16 -41.15 34.53
N LEU A 852 24.24 -40.31 35.56
CA LEU A 852 23.85 -40.63 36.94
C LEU A 852 22.36 -40.29 37.16
N LEU A 853 21.55 -41.32 37.34
CA LEU A 853 20.17 -41.28 37.83
C LEU A 853 20.15 -41.55 39.34
N THR A 854 19.41 -40.76 40.12
CA THR A 854 18.65 -41.26 41.29
C THR A 854 17.52 -40.27 41.69
N PRO A 855 16.29 -40.76 41.99
CA PRO A 855 15.13 -40.02 42.56
C PRO A 855 15.08 -40.20 44.11
N PRO A 856 14.05 -39.83 44.94
CA PRO A 856 12.60 -39.73 44.64
C PRO A 856 11.69 -38.77 45.47
N ALA A 857 10.40 -38.87 45.13
CA ALA A 857 9.20 -38.90 46.01
C ALA A 857 8.35 -37.62 46.19
N GLN A 858 7.10 -37.73 45.71
CA GLN A 858 5.94 -36.91 46.08
C GLN A 858 4.97 -37.71 46.96
N SER A 859 4.28 -36.99 47.86
CA SER A 859 2.82 -37.03 48.20
C SER A 859 2.57 -36.88 49.73
N PRO A 860 1.32 -36.62 50.21
CA PRO A 860 0.49 -35.43 49.98
C PRO A 860 -0.20 -34.91 51.28
N ALA A 861 -1.02 -33.84 51.15
CA ALA A 861 -2.12 -33.39 52.03
C ALA A 861 -1.81 -32.79 53.43
N GLU A 862 -1.94 -31.47 53.57
CA GLU A 862 -3.06 -30.74 54.22
C GLU A 862 -2.95 -29.23 53.91
#